data_AF-A0A956H8M3-F1
#
_entry.id   AF-A0A956H8M3-F1
#
_cell.length_a   1.000
_cell.length_b   1.000
_cell.length_c   1.000
_cell.angle_alpha   90.00
_cell.angle_beta   90.00
_cell.angle_gamma   90.00
#
_symmetry.space_group_name_H-M   'P 1'
#
loop_
_entity.id
_entity.type
_entity.pdbx_description
1 polymer ?
#
loop_
_entity_poly.entity_id
_entity_poly.type
_entity_poly.pdbx_seq_one_letter_code
_entity_poly.pdbx_strand_id
1 'polypeptide(L)'
;MSSPAAVVEHLQQQRWEPALDALLAAWRSHRCPQLEAPLRKLGDWLAGGVEPIDVEAEGWQEQWEDRARAKRPVDLAVLLPVLTELPKGAIPRRLKAVIAFGPDPRTGALMVDMIEIPPLTASSNFSMWTELFAALPSCADQRVEAQLKARMASRGGKSQFWTKLQAWIKAVLPKLPAPAKLPKGWKAEITELNATLKQLTRGPAPTLAAAEVETPPTLETVDDLAPARKRLEAGDLRGGLDLLVGYWAQRRSPEVAALIDRLATLVDPELPAIFETQLKQKAKQDTWLEAGEHPAPHMVGALLACLRDGKLGDVEQRLDQMTQWLPDPRVAQTLLVLTKDYMLGARTGLWRGVYQAMVVHADPRIADDVRKRHDRLDGANVLHRHIAEGREIRRVYAAFNQAVEGDHALSRPQQVHADAIAEILAKHVAAGRDDDQTERTLMREILADWEADEPRLVYSDWLQSRHDARGEFIALDVALAQGKSVKGARNKYWSKHKNEIFGPLAGLLSWGEAFERGLLTTARIYTRKGGLDVGEDKLREILGDLRWASIRDMDVSYDDVDAAEVFARAPLWSLRSLSTPGLAAMAGFARRQDTIPLRVLEVSADEQHTREEWQAFGDLARVLPEVEELEIMIWGRQGGRVTTPLACFEGQLVRRTKLLFNGSETTGGVARIDQWIERLVETECPVPTLRLIGPELNAECR
;
A
#
# COMPACT_ATOMS: atom_id res chain seq x y z
N MET A 1 3.93 2.44 42.75
CA MET A 1 2.47 2.16 42.78
C MET A 1 1.81 3.31 43.52
N SER A 2 0.79 3.94 42.93
CA SER A 2 0.08 5.06 43.57
C SER A 2 -0.85 4.56 44.69
N SER A 3 -0.90 5.28 45.82
CA SER A 3 -1.82 5.03 46.93
C SER A 3 -2.89 6.13 47.01
N PRO A 4 -4.03 5.91 47.70
CA PRO A 4 -5.01 6.96 47.94
C PRO A 4 -4.44 8.18 48.70
N ALA A 5 -3.43 8.00 49.56
CA ALA A 5 -2.73 9.13 50.18
C ALA A 5 -2.02 10.04 49.14
N ALA A 6 -1.38 9.47 48.11
CA ALA A 6 -0.76 10.26 47.04
C ALA A 6 -1.81 11.05 46.23
N VAL A 7 -3.02 10.51 46.08
CA VAL A 7 -4.15 11.24 45.47
C VAL A 7 -4.52 12.45 46.32
N VAL A 8 -4.65 12.29 47.64
CA VAL A 8 -4.95 13.40 48.56
C VAL A 8 -3.88 14.48 48.50
N GLU A 9 -2.59 14.10 48.45
CA GLU A 9 -1.48 15.04 48.31
C GLU A 9 -1.59 15.87 47.02
N HIS A 10 -1.84 15.23 45.87
CA HIS A 10 -2.05 15.94 44.61
C HIS A 10 -3.26 16.89 44.67
N LEU A 11 -4.36 16.46 45.29
CA LEU A 11 -5.54 17.30 45.48
C LEU A 11 -5.25 18.53 46.37
N GLN A 12 -4.47 18.37 47.44
CA GLN A 12 -4.05 19.48 48.31
C GLN A 12 -3.12 20.47 47.58
N GLN A 13 -2.30 19.97 46.65
CA GLN A 13 -1.43 20.78 45.79
C GLN A 13 -2.15 21.36 44.56
N GLN A 14 -3.47 21.16 44.42
CA GLN A 14 -4.25 21.60 43.25
C GLN A 14 -3.78 20.98 41.92
N ARG A 15 -3.18 19.79 41.97
CA ARG A 15 -2.73 19.02 40.80
C ARG A 15 -3.80 18.03 40.38
N TRP A 16 -4.83 18.55 39.72
CA TRP A 16 -6.09 17.84 39.45
C TRP A 16 -5.96 16.61 38.55
N GLU A 17 -5.35 16.75 37.36
CA GLU A 17 -5.14 15.64 36.43
C GLU A 17 -4.20 14.57 37.03
N PRO A 18 -3.04 14.93 37.63
CA PRO A 18 -2.22 13.95 38.35
C PRO A 18 -2.93 13.21 39.49
N ALA A 19 -3.87 13.86 40.18
CA ALA A 19 -4.68 13.19 41.20
C ALA A 19 -5.58 12.11 40.59
N LEU A 20 -6.24 12.40 39.46
CA LEU A 20 -7.07 11.43 38.74
C LEU A 20 -6.22 10.27 38.19
N ASP A 21 -5.06 10.56 37.62
CA ASP A 21 -4.12 9.55 37.12
C ASP A 21 -3.61 8.65 38.24
N ALA A 22 -3.22 9.23 39.38
CA ALA A 22 -2.79 8.47 40.55
C ALA A 22 -3.91 7.57 41.09
N LEU A 23 -5.16 8.05 41.10
CA LEU A 23 -6.31 7.28 41.53
C LEU A 23 -6.63 6.13 40.57
N LEU A 24 -6.55 6.38 39.26
CA LEU A 24 -6.71 5.36 38.23
C LEU A 24 -5.58 4.32 38.28
N ALA A 25 -4.33 4.73 38.52
CA ALA A 25 -3.19 3.83 38.72
C ALA A 25 -3.36 2.95 39.98
N ALA A 26 -3.87 3.52 41.08
CA ALA A 26 -4.20 2.78 42.29
C ALA A 26 -5.28 1.72 42.02
N TRP A 27 -6.34 2.08 41.27
CA TRP A 27 -7.37 1.13 40.85
C TRP A 27 -6.83 0.07 39.89
N ARG A 28 -6.00 0.41 38.90
CA ARG A 28 -5.40 -0.58 37.97
C ARG A 28 -4.57 -1.64 38.71
N SER A 29 -3.88 -1.23 39.77
CA SER A 29 -3.00 -2.09 40.56
C SER A 29 -3.77 -3.05 41.48
N HIS A 30 -4.88 -2.60 42.09
CA HIS A 30 -5.56 -3.35 43.15
C HIS A 30 -7.05 -3.62 42.89
N ARG A 31 -7.62 -3.13 41.79
CA ARG A 31 -9.02 -3.27 41.31
C ARG A 31 -10.06 -3.44 42.43
N CYS A 32 -9.99 -2.55 43.42
CA CYS A 32 -10.83 -2.65 44.59
C CYS A 32 -12.07 -1.75 44.41
N PRO A 33 -13.29 -2.27 44.70
CA PRO A 33 -14.55 -1.52 44.53
C PRO A 33 -14.58 -0.16 45.23
N GLN A 34 -13.88 -0.04 46.36
CA GLN A 34 -13.87 1.15 47.20
C GLN A 34 -13.20 2.35 46.52
N LEU A 35 -12.40 2.15 45.47
CA LEU A 35 -11.78 3.24 44.70
C LEU A 35 -12.66 3.76 43.56
N GLU A 36 -13.67 3.01 43.12
CA GLU A 36 -14.48 3.39 41.96
C GLU A 36 -15.38 4.59 42.23
N ALA A 37 -15.97 4.65 43.42
CA ALA A 37 -16.79 5.79 43.82
C ALA A 37 -15.97 7.10 43.92
N PRO A 38 -14.80 7.13 44.58
CA PRO A 38 -13.89 8.27 44.49
C PRO A 38 -13.47 8.63 43.06
N LEU A 39 -13.15 7.63 42.24
CA LEU A 39 -12.69 7.84 40.86
C LEU A 39 -13.77 8.47 40.00
N ARG A 40 -15.00 7.94 40.05
CA ARG A 40 -16.16 8.51 39.37
C ARG A 40 -16.44 9.92 39.88
N LYS A 41 -16.48 10.12 41.20
CA LYS A 41 -16.76 11.43 41.81
C LYS A 41 -15.73 12.50 41.42
N LEU A 42 -14.45 12.16 41.42
CA LEU A 42 -13.39 13.08 40.98
C LEU A 42 -13.49 13.35 39.48
N GLY A 43 -13.68 12.31 38.66
CA GLY A 43 -13.85 12.44 37.22
C GLY A 43 -15.04 13.32 36.84
N ASP A 44 -16.22 13.08 37.43
CA ASP A 44 -17.45 13.85 37.18
C ASP A 44 -17.29 15.31 37.61
N TRP A 45 -16.60 15.57 38.72
CA TRP A 45 -16.31 16.94 39.15
C TRP A 45 -15.36 17.64 38.19
N LEU A 46 -14.26 17.00 37.78
CA LEU A 46 -13.33 17.58 36.81
C LEU A 46 -13.96 17.79 35.43
N ALA A 47 -14.92 16.95 35.04
CA ALA A 47 -15.66 17.10 33.79
C ALA A 47 -16.40 18.44 33.69
N GLY A 48 -16.82 19.03 34.81
CA GLY A 48 -17.43 20.36 34.82
C GLY A 48 -16.46 21.50 34.42
N GLY A 49 -15.17 21.21 34.40
CA GLY A 49 -14.10 22.12 33.96
C GLY A 49 -13.59 21.85 32.55
N VAL A 50 -14.10 20.80 31.90
CA VAL A 50 -13.85 20.45 30.51
C VAL A 50 -15.05 20.90 29.70
N GLU A 51 -14.81 21.59 28.57
CA GLU A 51 -15.89 21.99 27.68
C GLU A 51 -16.71 20.77 27.24
N PRO A 52 -18.04 20.74 27.34
CA PRO A 52 -18.84 19.59 26.91
C PRO A 52 -18.78 19.40 25.38
N ILE A 53 -18.99 18.17 24.90
CA ILE A 53 -19.15 17.90 23.47
C ILE A 53 -20.61 18.16 23.11
N ASP A 54 -20.85 19.16 22.27
CA ASP A 54 -22.18 19.45 21.74
C ASP A 54 -22.47 18.54 20.53
N VAL A 55 -23.34 17.55 20.71
CA VAL A 55 -23.68 16.58 19.66
C VAL A 55 -24.52 17.18 18.52
N GLU A 56 -25.03 18.39 18.69
CA GLU A 56 -25.76 19.13 17.66
C GLU A 56 -24.82 20.05 16.85
N ALA A 57 -23.59 20.27 17.32
CA ALA A 57 -22.62 21.10 16.61
C ALA A 57 -22.11 20.43 15.34
N GLU A 58 -21.89 21.22 14.29
CA GLU A 58 -21.20 20.75 13.10
C GLU A 58 -19.75 20.37 13.44
N GLY A 59 -19.31 19.18 13.02
CA GLY A 59 -17.95 18.71 13.30
C GLY A 59 -17.71 18.16 14.71
N TRP A 60 -18.76 17.92 15.51
CA TRP A 60 -18.60 17.36 16.86
C TRP A 60 -17.90 15.99 16.85
N GLN A 61 -18.07 15.22 15.78
CA GLN A 61 -17.43 13.92 15.61
C GLN A 61 -15.90 14.06 15.55
N GLU A 62 -15.40 15.05 14.81
CA GLU A 62 -14.00 15.43 14.76
C GLU A 62 -13.52 15.89 16.14
N GLN A 63 -14.29 16.77 16.82
CA GLN A 63 -13.97 17.21 18.19
C GLN A 63 -13.86 16.03 19.18
N TRP A 64 -14.77 15.05 19.07
CA TRP A 64 -14.76 13.84 19.88
C TRP A 64 -13.51 13.00 19.60
N GLU A 65 -13.14 12.84 18.33
CA GLU A 65 -11.96 12.07 17.92
C GLU A 65 -10.66 12.70 18.38
N ASP A 66 -10.54 14.02 18.29
CA ASP A 66 -9.34 14.75 18.70
C ASP A 66 -9.12 14.63 20.21
N ARG A 67 -10.19 14.75 21.00
CA ARG A 67 -10.12 14.51 22.46
C ARG A 67 -9.82 13.06 22.81
N ALA A 68 -10.43 12.10 22.11
CA ALA A 68 -10.12 10.69 22.33
C ALA A 68 -8.65 10.36 22.01
N ARG A 69 -8.07 11.04 21.01
CA ARG A 69 -6.66 10.89 20.62
C ARG A 69 -5.68 11.42 21.66
N ALA A 70 -6.05 12.49 22.39
CA ALA A 70 -5.24 13.04 23.48
C ALA A 70 -5.08 12.09 24.68
N LYS A 71 -5.93 11.04 24.79
CA LYS A 71 -5.85 9.99 25.81
C LYS A 71 -5.82 10.49 27.27
N ARG A 72 -6.38 11.67 27.56
CA ARG A 72 -6.46 12.22 28.92
C ARG A 72 -7.54 11.54 29.74
N PRO A 73 -7.24 10.93 30.90
CA PRO A 73 -8.25 10.23 31.68
C PRO A 73 -9.43 11.09 32.16
N VAL A 74 -9.26 12.42 32.23
CA VAL A 74 -10.35 13.35 32.54
C VAL A 74 -11.37 13.46 31.39
N ASP A 75 -10.92 13.38 30.13
CA ASP A 75 -11.79 13.51 28.96
C ASP A 75 -12.77 12.34 28.81
N LEU A 76 -12.50 11.18 29.43
CA LEU A 76 -13.45 10.06 29.47
C LEU A 76 -14.81 10.47 30.04
N ALA A 77 -14.86 11.39 31.00
CA ALA A 77 -16.13 11.81 31.59
C ALA A 77 -17.04 12.56 30.60
N VAL A 78 -16.48 13.23 29.59
CA VAL A 78 -17.24 13.90 28.53
C VAL A 78 -17.36 13.04 27.25
N LEU A 79 -16.43 12.11 27.01
CA LEU A 79 -16.44 11.22 25.84
C LEU A 79 -17.45 10.07 25.97
N LEU A 80 -17.56 9.46 27.16
CA LEU A 80 -18.40 8.27 27.36
C LEU A 80 -19.91 8.55 27.18
N PRO A 81 -20.48 9.65 27.70
CA PRO A 81 -21.92 9.92 27.56
C PRO A 81 -22.39 10.03 26.11
N VAL A 82 -21.54 10.54 25.21
CA VAL A 82 -21.88 10.75 23.79
C VAL A 82 -21.39 9.61 22.87
N LEU A 83 -20.81 8.54 23.43
CA LEU A 83 -20.23 7.45 22.65
C LEU A 83 -21.25 6.78 21.73
N THR A 84 -22.48 6.60 22.21
CA THR A 84 -23.56 5.91 21.49
C THR A 84 -24.44 6.84 20.65
N GLU A 85 -24.15 8.14 20.62
CA GLU A 85 -24.92 9.13 19.87
C GLU A 85 -24.72 8.99 18.35
N LEU A 86 -25.64 9.55 17.57
CA LEU A 86 -25.57 9.49 16.10
C LEU A 86 -24.31 10.18 15.56
N PRO A 87 -23.74 9.77 14.42
CA PRO A 87 -24.15 8.67 13.58
C PRO A 87 -23.78 7.30 14.18
N LYS A 88 -24.74 6.38 14.20
CA LYS A 88 -24.59 4.99 14.68
C LYS A 88 -23.40 4.25 14.07
N GLY A 89 -23.02 4.58 12.84
CA GLY A 89 -21.86 3.98 12.16
C GLY A 89 -20.52 4.33 12.81
N ALA A 90 -20.43 5.36 13.64
CA ALA A 90 -19.20 5.77 14.32
C ALA A 90 -18.93 5.01 15.63
N ILE A 91 -19.96 4.41 16.24
CA ILE A 91 -19.88 3.71 17.54
C ILE A 91 -18.75 2.65 17.59
N PRO A 92 -18.53 1.77 16.57
CA PRO A 92 -17.41 0.82 16.61
C PRO A 92 -16.05 1.51 16.81
N ARG A 93 -15.81 2.60 16.07
CA ARG A 93 -14.56 3.35 16.14
C ARG A 93 -14.42 4.09 17.46
N ARG A 94 -15.51 4.72 17.95
CA ARG A 94 -15.51 5.40 19.25
C ARG A 94 -15.24 4.42 20.41
N LEU A 95 -15.85 3.23 20.38
CA LEU A 95 -15.57 2.19 21.37
C LEU A 95 -14.10 1.77 21.35
N LYS A 96 -13.53 1.52 20.16
CA LYS A 96 -12.12 1.15 20.02
C LYS A 96 -11.19 2.24 20.58
N ALA A 97 -11.47 3.51 20.31
CA ALA A 97 -10.71 4.63 20.85
C ALA A 97 -10.78 4.69 22.39
N VAL A 98 -11.96 4.50 22.98
CA VAL A 98 -12.13 4.46 24.44
C VAL A 98 -11.44 3.25 25.08
N ILE A 99 -11.45 2.07 24.45
CA ILE A 99 -10.69 0.90 24.91
C ILE A 99 -9.19 1.21 24.96
N ALA A 100 -8.67 2.03 24.04
CA ALA A 100 -7.26 2.39 23.96
C ALA A 100 -6.76 3.27 25.12
N PHE A 101 -7.65 3.83 25.96
CA PHE A 101 -7.27 4.48 27.22
C PHE A 101 -6.74 3.49 28.27
N GLY A 102 -6.95 2.19 28.04
CA GLY A 102 -6.58 1.10 28.94
C GLY A 102 -7.67 0.82 30.00
N PRO A 103 -7.37 -0.05 30.98
CA PRO A 103 -8.32 -0.45 32.01
C PRO A 103 -8.87 0.75 32.79
N ASP A 104 -10.19 0.94 32.78
CA ASP A 104 -10.90 1.98 33.53
C ASP A 104 -12.31 1.49 33.92
N PRO A 105 -12.73 1.61 35.20
CA PRO A 105 -14.04 1.13 35.65
C PRO A 105 -15.22 1.91 35.03
N ARG A 106 -15.01 3.16 34.58
CA ARG A 106 -16.04 3.96 33.88
C ARG A 106 -16.30 3.39 32.49
N THR A 107 -15.24 3.03 31.77
CA THR A 107 -15.34 2.30 30.49
C THR A 107 -16.00 0.94 30.68
N GLY A 108 -15.66 0.21 31.74
CA GLY A 108 -16.30 -1.05 32.09
C GLY A 108 -17.81 -0.91 32.33
N ALA A 109 -18.24 0.14 33.04
CA ALA A 109 -19.66 0.43 33.25
C ALA A 109 -20.39 0.70 31.92
N LEU A 110 -19.84 1.56 31.05
CA LEU A 110 -20.43 1.82 29.73
C LEU A 110 -20.57 0.54 28.89
N MET A 111 -19.57 -0.35 28.89
CA MET A 111 -19.64 -1.62 28.17
C MET A 111 -20.77 -2.50 28.68
N VAL A 112 -21.01 -2.53 29.99
CA VAL A 112 -22.13 -3.27 30.58
C VAL A 112 -23.45 -2.64 30.18
N ASP A 113 -23.56 -1.31 30.21
CA ASP A 113 -24.77 -0.59 29.76
C ASP A 113 -25.07 -0.88 28.27
N MET A 114 -24.03 -0.93 27.42
CA MET A 114 -24.19 -1.33 26.02
C MET A 114 -24.66 -2.79 25.89
N ILE A 115 -24.20 -3.72 26.74
CA ILE A 115 -24.67 -5.11 26.72
C ILE A 115 -26.15 -5.19 27.14
N GLU A 116 -26.56 -4.39 28.11
CA GLU A 116 -27.95 -4.30 28.54
C GLU A 116 -28.84 -3.69 27.46
N ILE A 117 -28.41 -2.57 26.89
CA ILE A 117 -29.12 -1.80 25.87
C ILE A 117 -28.24 -1.70 24.61
N PRO A 118 -28.20 -2.75 23.76
CA PRO A 118 -27.37 -2.78 22.58
C PRO A 118 -27.65 -1.62 21.62
N PRO A 119 -26.68 -0.71 21.38
CA PRO A 119 -26.89 0.40 20.46
C PRO A 119 -26.94 -0.07 19.00
N LEU A 120 -26.35 -1.24 18.71
CA LEU A 120 -26.21 -1.83 17.39
C LEU A 120 -26.41 -3.34 17.43
N THR A 121 -27.34 -3.85 16.61
CA THR A 121 -27.71 -5.28 16.57
C THR A 121 -27.53 -5.93 15.20
N ALA A 122 -27.08 -5.17 14.18
CA ALA A 122 -26.81 -5.70 12.85
C ALA A 122 -25.53 -6.56 12.82
N SER A 123 -25.51 -7.58 11.97
CA SER A 123 -24.38 -8.53 11.84
C SER A 123 -23.07 -7.86 11.43
N SER A 124 -23.13 -6.77 10.67
CA SER A 124 -21.97 -5.96 10.29
C SER A 124 -21.21 -5.37 11.49
N ASN A 125 -21.84 -5.30 12.67
CA ASN A 125 -21.24 -4.76 13.89
C ASN A 125 -20.71 -5.83 14.85
N PHE A 126 -20.67 -7.11 14.46
CA PHE A 126 -20.22 -8.20 15.35
C PHE A 126 -18.74 -8.10 15.75
N SER A 127 -17.90 -7.44 14.93
CA SER A 127 -16.50 -7.15 15.28
C SER A 127 -16.39 -6.27 16.53
N MET A 128 -17.16 -5.18 16.61
CA MET A 128 -17.24 -4.31 17.79
C MET A 128 -17.57 -5.11 19.05
N TRP A 129 -18.59 -5.95 19.00
CA TRP A 129 -18.98 -6.77 20.15
C TRP A 129 -17.86 -7.72 20.57
N THR A 130 -17.14 -8.29 19.60
CA THR A 130 -15.98 -9.15 19.89
C THR A 130 -14.88 -8.38 20.61
N GLU A 131 -14.59 -7.14 20.19
CA GLU A 131 -13.64 -6.23 20.87
C GLU A 131 -14.13 -5.84 22.27
N LEU A 132 -15.40 -5.47 22.42
CA LEU A 132 -16.03 -5.12 23.69
C LEU A 132 -15.87 -6.26 24.71
N PHE A 133 -16.26 -7.48 24.34
CA PHE A 133 -16.20 -8.64 25.23
C PHE A 133 -14.76 -9.12 25.50
N ALA A 134 -13.81 -8.82 24.61
CA ALA A 134 -12.39 -9.06 24.85
C ALA A 134 -11.81 -8.07 25.88
N ALA A 135 -12.23 -6.79 25.82
CA ALA A 135 -11.77 -5.75 26.74
C ALA A 135 -12.44 -5.83 28.12
N LEU A 136 -13.68 -6.30 28.22
CA LEU A 136 -14.49 -6.27 29.45
C LEU A 136 -13.78 -6.84 30.71
N PRO A 137 -13.09 -8.00 30.70
CA PRO A 137 -12.38 -8.51 31.88
C PRO A 137 -11.24 -7.61 32.40
N SER A 138 -10.74 -6.70 31.56
CA SER A 138 -9.75 -5.72 31.98
C SER A 138 -10.39 -4.51 32.68
N CYS A 139 -11.64 -4.18 32.35
CA CYS A 139 -12.34 -2.98 32.81
C CYS A 139 -13.42 -3.24 33.87
N ALA A 140 -13.89 -4.47 34.03
CA ALA A 140 -14.94 -4.87 34.97
C ALA A 140 -14.53 -6.12 35.78
N ASP A 141 -15.26 -6.38 36.87
CA ASP A 141 -15.07 -7.54 37.77
C ASP A 141 -16.38 -8.30 38.02
N GLN A 142 -16.35 -9.35 38.84
CA GLN A 142 -17.52 -10.20 39.12
C GLN A 142 -18.76 -9.48 39.67
N ARG A 143 -18.68 -8.21 40.10
CA ARG A 143 -19.88 -7.47 40.55
C ARG A 143 -20.91 -7.28 39.43
N VAL A 144 -20.48 -7.27 38.17
CA VAL A 144 -21.39 -7.14 37.01
C VAL A 144 -22.03 -8.49 36.62
N GLU A 145 -21.65 -9.59 37.26
CA GLU A 145 -22.14 -10.94 36.92
C GLU A 145 -23.67 -11.06 37.02
N ALA A 146 -24.27 -10.51 38.08
CA ALA A 146 -25.72 -10.55 38.26
C ALA A 146 -26.45 -9.84 37.11
N GLN A 147 -25.92 -8.68 36.71
CA GLN A 147 -26.45 -7.85 35.62
C GLN A 147 -26.34 -8.58 34.27
N LEU A 148 -25.17 -9.15 33.97
CA LEU A 148 -24.94 -9.93 32.76
C LEU A 148 -25.80 -11.21 32.70
N LYS A 149 -25.98 -11.91 33.82
CA LYS A 149 -26.87 -13.08 33.90
C LYS A 149 -28.34 -12.69 33.71
N ALA A 150 -28.78 -11.59 34.31
CA ALA A 150 -30.13 -11.06 34.11
C ALA A 150 -30.35 -10.71 32.63
N ARG A 151 -29.37 -10.06 31.99
CA ARG A 151 -29.42 -9.77 30.56
C ARG A 151 -29.47 -11.03 29.70
N MET A 152 -28.66 -12.04 30.02
CA MET A 152 -28.67 -13.33 29.31
C MET A 152 -30.03 -14.04 29.41
N ALA A 153 -30.71 -13.94 30.56
CA ALA A 153 -32.03 -14.52 30.79
C ALA A 153 -33.19 -13.75 30.12
N SER A 154 -33.00 -12.47 29.81
CA SER A 154 -34.02 -11.66 29.14
C SER A 154 -34.34 -12.16 27.73
N ARG A 155 -35.61 -12.12 27.33
CA ARG A 155 -36.04 -12.52 25.98
C ARG A 155 -35.60 -11.47 24.97
N GLY A 156 -34.62 -11.81 24.14
CA GLY A 156 -34.21 -11.01 22.99
C GLY A 156 -35.24 -11.03 21.85
N GLY A 157 -34.96 -10.27 20.79
CA GLY A 157 -35.71 -10.32 19.53
C GLY A 157 -35.40 -11.54 18.66
N LYS A 158 -35.98 -11.61 17.47
CA LYS A 158 -35.80 -12.76 16.52
C LYS A 158 -34.45 -12.76 15.76
N SER A 159 -33.62 -11.72 15.92
CA SER A 159 -32.33 -11.61 15.24
C SER A 159 -31.28 -12.58 15.82
N GLN A 160 -30.39 -13.10 14.95
CA GLN A 160 -29.22 -13.90 15.33
C GLN A 160 -28.27 -13.20 16.30
N PHE A 161 -28.34 -11.87 16.37
CA PHE A 161 -27.57 -11.08 17.34
C PHE A 161 -27.80 -11.53 18.78
N TRP A 162 -29.03 -11.84 19.18
CA TRP A 162 -29.35 -12.17 20.57
C TRP A 162 -28.72 -13.49 21.02
N THR A 163 -28.74 -14.51 20.15
CA THR A 163 -28.04 -15.78 20.39
C THR A 163 -26.53 -15.58 20.52
N LYS A 164 -25.94 -14.71 19.69
CA LYS A 164 -24.51 -14.37 19.77
C LYS A 164 -24.19 -13.59 21.04
N LEU A 165 -25.03 -12.63 21.43
CA LEU A 165 -24.88 -11.87 22.67
C LEU A 165 -24.87 -12.78 23.89
N GLN A 166 -25.81 -13.72 23.98
CA GLN A 166 -25.83 -14.72 25.05
C GLN A 166 -24.56 -15.59 25.06
N ALA A 167 -24.06 -15.99 23.89
CA ALA A 167 -22.82 -16.75 23.78
C ALA A 167 -21.60 -15.93 24.26
N TRP A 168 -21.51 -14.64 23.91
CA TRP A 168 -20.46 -13.76 24.40
C TRP A 168 -20.52 -13.54 25.91
N ILE A 169 -21.73 -13.29 26.47
CA ILE A 169 -21.92 -13.17 27.92
C ILE A 169 -21.47 -14.45 28.62
N LYS A 170 -21.93 -15.61 28.16
CA LYS A 170 -21.53 -16.91 28.72
C LYS A 170 -20.03 -17.13 28.68
N ALA A 171 -19.35 -16.68 27.62
CA ALA A 171 -17.91 -16.82 27.45
C ALA A 171 -17.10 -15.84 28.32
N VAL A 172 -17.61 -14.65 28.63
CA VAL A 172 -16.89 -13.64 29.43
C VAL A 172 -17.05 -13.81 30.93
N LEU A 173 -18.21 -14.32 31.40
CA LEU A 173 -18.49 -14.53 32.82
C LEU A 173 -17.35 -15.24 33.59
N PRO A 174 -16.81 -16.39 33.14
CA PRO A 174 -15.73 -17.07 33.86
C PRO A 174 -14.38 -16.33 33.79
N LYS A 175 -14.25 -15.31 32.93
CA LYS A 175 -13.04 -14.49 32.78
C LYS A 175 -13.06 -13.24 33.65
N LEU A 176 -14.20 -12.88 34.24
CA LEU A 176 -14.30 -11.72 35.12
C LEU A 176 -13.50 -11.97 36.39
N PRO A 177 -12.53 -11.10 36.74
CA PRO A 177 -11.75 -11.25 37.96
C PRO A 177 -12.65 -11.07 39.19
N ALA A 178 -12.31 -11.74 40.29
CA ALA A 178 -12.94 -11.46 41.58
C ALA A 178 -12.60 -10.03 42.03
N PRO A 179 -13.52 -9.32 42.70
CA PRO A 179 -13.24 -7.99 43.23
C PRO A 179 -12.09 -8.09 44.24
N ALA A 180 -11.03 -7.35 44.01
CA ALA A 180 -9.86 -7.44 44.86
C ALA A 180 -10.12 -6.78 46.22
N LYS A 181 -9.52 -7.36 47.27
CA LYS A 181 -9.68 -6.88 48.64
C LYS A 181 -8.89 -5.60 48.84
N LEU A 182 -9.47 -4.67 49.59
CA LEU A 182 -8.79 -3.44 49.95
C LEU A 182 -7.52 -3.73 50.79
N PRO A 183 -6.35 -3.17 50.45
CA PRO A 183 -5.16 -3.28 51.27
C PRO A 183 -5.40 -2.75 52.70
N LYS A 184 -4.81 -3.43 53.71
CA LYS A 184 -5.08 -3.14 55.14
C LYS A 184 -4.80 -1.67 55.53
N GLY A 185 -3.84 -1.00 54.88
CA GLY A 185 -3.52 0.42 55.13
C GLY A 185 -4.45 1.42 54.46
N TRP A 186 -5.13 1.05 53.37
CA TRP A 186 -5.86 2.00 52.53
C TRP A 186 -7.22 2.41 53.08
N LYS A 187 -7.73 1.74 54.13
CA LYS A 187 -9.04 2.08 54.69
C LYS A 187 -9.07 3.51 55.25
N ALA A 188 -8.02 3.90 55.98
CA ALA A 188 -7.89 5.26 56.51
C ALA A 188 -7.72 6.27 55.36
N GLU A 189 -6.82 5.98 54.41
CA GLU A 189 -6.54 6.86 53.27
C GLU A 189 -7.77 7.08 52.37
N ILE A 190 -8.59 6.06 52.10
CA ILE A 190 -9.83 6.22 51.33
C ILE A 190 -10.87 7.05 52.10
N THR A 191 -10.90 6.94 53.42
CA THR A 191 -11.79 7.77 54.26
C THR A 191 -11.41 9.24 54.14
N GLU A 192 -10.11 9.53 54.19
CA GLU A 192 -9.54 10.86 53.99
C GLU A 192 -9.76 11.39 52.55
N LEU A 193 -9.54 10.56 51.53
CA LEU A 193 -9.81 10.89 50.14
C LEU A 193 -11.28 11.27 49.95
N ASN A 194 -12.21 10.49 50.49
CA ASN A 194 -13.64 10.79 50.41
C ASN A 194 -14.02 12.09 51.12
N ALA A 195 -13.41 12.38 52.28
CA ALA A 195 -13.61 13.64 52.99
C ALA A 195 -13.09 14.83 52.15
N THR A 196 -11.90 14.71 51.59
CA THR A 196 -11.28 15.69 50.71
C THR A 196 -12.14 15.94 49.47
N LEU A 197 -12.56 14.88 48.77
CA LEU A 197 -13.48 14.98 47.62
C LEU A 197 -14.82 15.60 48.02
N LYS A 198 -15.37 15.29 49.19
CA LYS A 198 -16.62 15.90 49.67
C LYS A 198 -16.48 17.40 49.89
N GLN A 199 -15.32 17.88 50.33
CA GLN A 199 -15.04 19.31 50.46
C GLN A 199 -14.84 19.96 49.09
N LEU A 200 -14.02 19.36 48.22
CA LEU A 200 -13.71 19.87 46.88
C LEU A 200 -14.96 20.00 46.00
N THR A 201 -15.82 18.98 45.95
CA THR A 201 -17.02 18.97 45.09
C THR A 201 -18.11 19.94 45.54
N ARG A 202 -17.89 20.77 46.57
CA ARG A 202 -18.76 21.91 46.91
C ARG A 202 -18.43 23.17 46.11
N GLY A 203 -17.20 23.27 45.60
CA GLY A 203 -16.75 24.35 44.73
C GLY A 203 -16.95 24.01 43.25
N PRO A 204 -16.87 25.02 42.37
CA PRO A 204 -16.85 24.79 40.92
C PRO A 204 -15.63 23.95 40.54
N ALA A 205 -15.77 23.21 39.45
CA ALA A 205 -14.65 22.50 38.84
C ALA A 205 -13.57 23.49 38.37
N PRO A 206 -12.28 23.15 38.46
CA PRO A 206 -11.22 23.96 37.89
C PRO A 206 -11.34 23.95 36.36
N THR A 207 -11.19 25.10 35.70
CA THR A 207 -11.08 25.13 34.24
C THR A 207 -9.83 24.36 33.82
N LEU A 208 -10.02 23.29 33.04
CA LEU A 208 -8.92 22.53 32.47
C LEU A 208 -8.79 22.96 31.02
N ALA A 209 -7.64 23.52 30.66
CA ALA A 209 -7.35 23.78 29.26
C ALA A 209 -7.49 22.48 28.47
N ALA A 210 -7.99 22.58 27.23
CA ALA A 210 -7.79 21.49 26.28
C ALA A 210 -6.28 21.25 26.20
N ALA A 211 -5.84 20.00 26.33
CA ALA A 211 -4.42 19.75 26.14
C ALA A 211 -4.04 20.27 24.76
N GLU A 212 -2.98 21.09 24.73
CA GLU A 212 -2.24 21.28 23.50
C GLU A 212 -1.86 19.88 23.05
N VAL A 213 -2.37 19.47 21.88
CA VAL A 213 -1.99 18.22 21.26
C VAL A 213 -0.47 18.28 21.16
N GLU A 214 0.23 17.40 21.90
CA GLU A 214 1.69 17.34 21.86
C GLU A 214 2.07 17.28 20.39
N THR A 215 2.66 18.37 19.92
CA THR A 215 3.10 18.46 18.54
C THR A 215 4.19 17.40 18.41
N PRO A 216 4.14 16.53 17.38
CA PRO A 216 5.13 15.47 17.22
C PRO A 216 6.55 16.05 17.36
N PRO A 217 7.48 15.28 17.95
CA PRO A 217 8.82 15.76 18.28
C PRO A 217 9.39 16.52 17.09
N THR A 218 9.60 17.81 17.29
CA THR A 218 10.11 18.70 16.26
C THR A 218 11.54 18.24 16.00
N LEU A 219 11.78 17.66 14.82
CA LEU A 219 13.15 17.51 14.33
C LEU A 219 13.81 18.88 14.37
N GLU A 220 15.11 18.93 14.66
CA GLU A 220 15.88 20.18 14.59
C GLU A 220 15.52 20.89 13.28
N THR A 221 14.97 22.09 13.40
CA THR A 221 14.56 22.89 12.25
C THR A 221 15.80 23.21 11.43
N VAL A 222 15.97 22.48 10.32
CA VAL A 222 17.07 22.71 9.40
C VAL A 222 16.63 23.78 8.40
N ASP A 223 17.05 25.02 8.62
CA ASP A 223 16.77 26.14 7.70
C ASP A 223 17.69 26.15 6.45
N ASP A 224 18.66 25.24 6.38
CA ASP A 224 19.73 25.19 5.37
C ASP A 224 20.03 23.76 4.89
N LEU A 225 20.40 23.60 3.62
CA LEU A 225 20.82 22.32 3.04
C LEU A 225 22.31 22.00 3.29
N ALA A 226 23.09 22.95 3.82
CA ALA A 226 24.50 22.76 4.12
C ALA A 226 24.81 21.55 5.04
N PRO A 227 24.04 21.26 6.11
CA PRO A 227 24.27 20.09 6.95
C PRO A 227 24.08 18.77 6.19
N ALA A 228 23.03 18.67 5.35
CA ALA A 228 22.78 17.49 4.54
C ALA A 228 23.93 17.24 3.56
N ARG A 229 24.39 18.29 2.88
CA ARG A 229 25.58 18.23 2.01
C ARG A 229 26.80 17.70 2.76
N LYS A 230 27.11 18.24 3.94
CA LYS A 230 28.28 17.82 4.74
C LYS A 230 28.22 16.34 5.13
N ARG A 231 27.03 15.80 5.45
CA ARG A 231 26.85 14.36 5.71
C ARG A 231 27.14 13.53 4.46
N LEU A 232 26.64 13.95 3.31
CA LEU A 232 26.86 13.25 2.05
C LEU A 232 28.31 13.29 1.58
N GLU A 233 29.02 14.41 1.77
CA GLU A 233 30.46 14.51 1.52
C GLU A 233 31.28 13.56 2.42
N ALA A 234 30.77 13.23 3.61
CA ALA A 234 31.35 12.26 4.53
C ALA A 234 30.92 10.80 4.26
N GLY A 235 30.10 10.55 3.24
CA GLY A 235 29.57 9.22 2.91
C GLY A 235 28.41 8.75 3.79
N ASP A 236 27.87 9.60 4.67
CA ASP A 236 26.70 9.29 5.51
C ASP A 236 25.41 9.53 4.74
N LEU A 237 25.04 8.56 3.89
CA LEU A 237 23.85 8.64 3.04
C LEU A 237 22.54 8.69 3.85
N ARG A 238 22.43 7.91 4.94
CA ARG A 238 21.24 7.87 5.80
C ARG A 238 21.03 9.18 6.54
N GLY A 239 22.08 9.71 7.18
CA GLY A 239 22.02 11.00 7.86
C GLY A 239 21.76 12.15 6.88
N GLY A 240 22.28 12.07 5.66
CA GLY A 240 21.94 13.00 4.58
C GLY A 240 20.45 12.97 4.21
N LEU A 241 19.87 11.77 4.08
CA LEU A 241 18.46 11.57 3.75
C LEU A 241 17.53 12.10 4.85
N ASP A 242 17.83 11.80 6.10
CA ASP A 242 17.05 12.27 7.25
C ASP A 242 17.01 13.81 7.31
N LEU A 243 18.12 14.49 7.03
CA LEU A 243 18.19 15.96 6.99
C LEU A 243 17.44 16.55 5.80
N LEU A 244 17.50 15.92 4.61
CA LEU A 244 16.75 16.40 3.44
C LEU A 244 15.24 16.29 3.65
N VAL A 245 14.76 15.20 4.23
CA VAL A 245 13.34 15.00 4.56
C VAL A 245 12.89 16.00 5.63
N GLY A 246 13.72 16.24 6.66
CA GLY A 246 13.48 17.28 7.66
C GLY A 246 13.36 18.70 7.08
N TYR A 247 14.23 19.04 6.12
CA TYR A 247 14.15 20.30 5.38
C TYR A 247 12.87 20.37 4.51
N TRP A 248 12.58 19.31 3.76
CA TRP A 248 11.41 19.27 2.87
C TRP A 248 10.08 19.41 3.63
N ALA A 249 10.00 18.83 4.82
CA ALA A 249 8.82 18.93 5.68
C ALA A 249 8.47 20.37 6.07
N GLN A 250 9.46 21.25 6.14
CA GLN A 250 9.30 22.68 6.42
C GLN A 250 9.05 23.48 5.14
N ARG A 251 9.75 23.13 4.04
CA ARG A 251 9.63 23.79 2.73
C ARG A 251 9.54 22.73 1.63
N ARG A 252 8.36 22.59 1.02
CA ARG A 252 8.01 21.51 0.08
C ARG A 252 8.57 21.73 -1.33
N SER A 253 9.87 22.06 -1.42
CA SER A 253 10.61 22.27 -2.66
C SER A 253 10.60 21.02 -3.56
N PRO A 254 10.12 21.12 -4.81
CA PRO A 254 10.22 20.05 -5.80
C PRO A 254 11.67 19.59 -6.06
N GLU A 255 12.63 20.51 -6.01
CA GLU A 255 14.04 20.23 -6.23
C GLU A 255 14.60 19.36 -5.10
N VAL A 256 14.31 19.70 -3.84
CA VAL A 256 14.71 18.87 -2.68
C VAL A 256 14.01 17.52 -2.71
N ALA A 257 12.74 17.48 -3.10
CA ALA A 257 12.00 16.24 -3.26
C ALA A 257 12.67 15.30 -4.29
N ALA A 258 13.18 15.84 -5.39
CA ALA A 258 13.93 15.06 -6.38
C ALA A 258 15.29 14.56 -5.85
N LEU A 259 15.95 15.31 -4.95
CA LEU A 259 17.17 14.84 -4.26
C LEU A 259 16.84 13.71 -3.28
N ILE A 260 15.73 13.81 -2.54
CA ILE A 260 15.24 12.76 -1.64
C ILE A 260 14.99 11.47 -2.42
N ASP A 261 14.29 11.54 -3.56
CA ASP A 261 14.01 10.36 -4.38
C ASP A 261 15.30 9.68 -4.84
N ARG A 262 16.27 10.46 -5.38
CA ARG A 262 17.57 9.93 -5.81
C ARG A 262 18.36 9.31 -4.66
N LEU A 263 18.45 9.98 -3.52
CA LEU A 263 19.20 9.47 -2.37
C LEU A 263 18.52 8.23 -1.76
N ALA A 264 17.19 8.20 -1.72
CA ALA A 264 16.44 7.02 -1.26
C ALA A 264 16.78 5.77 -2.08
N THR A 265 16.94 5.89 -3.41
CA THR A 265 17.36 4.74 -4.25
C THR A 265 18.74 4.17 -3.89
N LEU A 266 19.62 4.98 -3.29
CA LEU A 266 20.93 4.54 -2.83
C LEU A 266 20.86 3.95 -1.40
N VAL A 267 19.95 4.43 -0.57
CA VAL A 267 19.82 4.03 0.84
C VAL A 267 18.96 2.78 1.03
N ASP A 268 17.82 2.70 0.33
CA ASP A 268 16.82 1.63 0.50
C ASP A 268 17.41 0.21 0.36
N PRO A 269 18.31 -0.08 -0.61
CA PRO A 269 18.91 -1.42 -0.74
C PRO A 269 19.78 -1.85 0.46
N GLU A 270 20.31 -0.91 1.25
CA GLU A 270 21.14 -1.21 2.42
C GLU A 270 20.32 -1.47 3.69
N LEU A 271 19.01 -1.21 3.65
CA LEU A 271 18.15 -1.40 4.80
C LEU A 271 17.78 -2.89 4.92
N PRO A 272 17.80 -3.44 6.14
CA PRO A 272 17.27 -4.78 6.34
C PRO A 272 15.84 -4.81 5.83
N ALA A 273 15.49 -5.83 5.04
CA ALA A 273 14.12 -6.05 4.63
C ALA A 273 13.26 -6.13 5.91
N ILE A 274 12.49 -5.06 6.19
CA ILE A 274 11.67 -4.94 7.41
C ILE A 274 10.74 -6.17 7.53
N PHE A 275 10.41 -6.80 6.40
CA PHE A 275 9.63 -8.01 6.33
C PHE A 275 10.46 -9.13 5.73
N GLU A 276 11.16 -9.86 6.59
CA GLU A 276 11.59 -11.19 6.21
C GLU A 276 10.38 -12.00 5.74
N THR A 277 10.54 -12.68 4.60
CA THR A 277 9.48 -13.47 3.96
C THR A 277 8.94 -14.59 4.86
N GLN A 278 9.62 -14.91 5.96
CA GLN A 278 9.26 -15.96 6.90
C GLN A 278 8.28 -15.55 8.00
N LEU A 279 8.06 -14.25 8.24
CA LEU A 279 7.13 -13.81 9.28
C LEU A 279 5.68 -14.14 8.91
N LYS A 280 4.91 -14.66 9.88
CA LYS A 280 3.45 -14.81 9.74
C LYS A 280 2.83 -13.43 9.50
N GLN A 281 1.74 -13.36 8.74
CA GLN A 281 1.07 -12.09 8.39
C GLN A 281 0.84 -11.17 9.60
N LYS A 282 0.39 -11.71 10.75
CA LYS A 282 0.21 -10.92 11.97
C LYS A 282 1.53 -10.32 12.47
N ALA A 283 2.61 -11.09 12.50
CA ALA A 283 3.92 -10.60 12.91
C ALA A 283 4.47 -9.54 11.95
N LYS A 284 4.22 -9.69 10.64
CA LYS A 284 4.51 -8.63 9.66
C LYS A 284 3.74 -7.35 9.98
N GLN A 285 2.44 -7.46 10.26
CA GLN A 285 1.66 -6.28 10.65
C GLN A 285 2.18 -5.64 11.93
N ASP A 286 2.42 -6.42 12.98
CA ASP A 286 2.94 -5.92 14.25
C ASP A 286 4.30 -5.21 14.07
N THR A 287 5.20 -5.80 13.28
CA THR A 287 6.52 -5.20 12.95
C THR A 287 6.38 -3.91 12.15
N TRP A 288 5.45 -3.86 11.19
CA TRP A 288 5.17 -2.64 10.43
C TRP A 288 4.67 -1.53 11.36
N LEU A 289 3.71 -1.85 12.23
CA LEU A 289 3.10 -0.87 13.13
C LEU A 289 4.09 -0.31 14.15
N GLU A 290 5.02 -1.15 14.63
CA GLU A 290 6.10 -0.75 15.53
C GLU A 290 7.09 0.18 14.80
N ALA A 291 7.54 -0.19 13.60
CA ALA A 291 8.43 0.65 12.80
C ALA A 291 7.74 1.95 12.31
N GLY A 292 6.42 1.91 12.12
CA GLY A 292 5.59 3.03 11.66
C GLY A 292 5.08 3.96 12.76
N GLU A 293 5.34 3.68 14.04
CA GLU A 293 4.94 4.58 15.14
C GLU A 293 5.75 5.89 15.09
N HIS A 294 7.06 5.78 14.87
CA HIS A 294 7.98 6.91 14.70
C HIS A 294 9.05 6.56 13.65
N PRO A 295 8.70 6.49 12.35
CA PRO A 295 9.65 6.04 11.35
C PRO A 295 10.80 7.04 11.22
N ALA A 296 12.03 6.56 11.32
CA ALA A 296 13.17 7.34 10.85
C ALA A 296 12.98 7.63 9.34
N PRO A 297 13.29 8.84 8.83
CA PRO A 297 13.02 9.16 7.43
C PRO A 297 13.64 8.18 6.45
N HIS A 298 14.86 7.70 6.69
CA HIS A 298 15.46 6.67 5.84
C HIS A 298 14.66 5.35 5.80
N MET A 299 13.88 5.00 6.82
CA MET A 299 13.07 3.77 6.85
C MET A 299 11.74 3.88 6.06
N VAL A 300 11.31 5.09 5.70
CA VAL A 300 10.02 5.32 5.04
C VAL A 300 9.92 4.58 3.71
N GLY A 301 10.98 4.53 2.90
CA GLY A 301 10.98 3.82 1.62
C GLY A 301 10.64 2.32 1.77
N ALA A 302 11.29 1.66 2.73
CA ALA A 302 11.04 0.26 3.04
C ALA A 302 9.62 0.01 3.61
N LEU A 303 9.05 0.94 4.41
CA LEU A 303 7.66 0.85 4.89
C LEU A 303 6.62 1.07 3.77
N LEU A 304 6.93 1.93 2.80
CA LEU A 304 6.09 2.18 1.63
C LEU A 304 6.08 0.99 0.68
N ALA A 305 7.23 0.33 0.49
CA ALA A 305 7.37 -0.84 -0.39
C ALA A 305 6.45 -2.00 0.02
N CYS A 306 6.16 -2.15 1.31
CA CYS A 306 5.29 -3.18 1.85
C CYS A 306 3.92 -2.66 2.29
N LEU A 307 3.56 -1.40 1.98
CA LEU A 307 2.30 -0.79 2.43
C LEU A 307 1.09 -1.66 2.11
N ARG A 308 1.11 -2.35 0.95
CA ARG A 308 0.02 -3.20 0.45
C ARG A 308 0.03 -4.63 1.01
N ASP A 309 1.05 -5.02 1.77
CA ASP A 309 1.19 -6.38 2.26
C ASP A 309 0.15 -6.70 3.33
N GLY A 310 -0.61 -7.79 3.15
CA GLY A 310 -1.55 -8.28 4.16
C GLY A 310 -3.01 -8.05 3.78
N LYS A 311 -3.86 -7.84 4.78
CA LYS A 311 -5.30 -7.61 4.59
C LYS A 311 -5.55 -6.13 4.39
N LEU A 312 -6.66 -5.82 3.71
CA LEU A 312 -7.08 -4.41 3.53
C LEU A 312 -7.26 -3.64 4.86
N GLY A 313 -7.64 -4.31 5.95
CA GLY A 313 -7.69 -3.67 7.27
C GLY A 313 -6.31 -3.37 7.86
N ASP A 314 -5.29 -4.14 7.48
CA ASP A 314 -3.89 -3.85 7.83
C ASP A 314 -3.47 -2.56 7.11
N VAL A 315 -3.74 -2.44 5.81
CA VAL A 315 -3.46 -1.23 5.00
C VAL A 315 -4.15 0.00 5.56
N GLU A 316 -5.42 -0.10 5.99
CA GLU A 316 -6.17 1.00 6.58
C GLU A 316 -5.49 1.53 7.86
N GLN A 317 -5.06 0.63 8.75
CA GLN A 317 -4.34 1.00 9.97
C GLN A 317 -2.98 1.65 9.68
N ARG A 318 -2.29 1.19 8.63
CA ARG A 318 -1.02 1.76 8.18
C ARG A 318 -1.19 3.18 7.65
N LEU A 319 -2.22 3.41 6.83
CA LEU A 319 -2.57 4.74 6.33
C LEU A 319 -2.90 5.70 7.49
N ASP A 320 -3.62 5.23 8.51
CA ASP A 320 -3.89 6.03 9.71
C ASP A 320 -2.59 6.44 10.43
N GLN A 321 -1.62 5.53 10.58
CA GLN A 321 -0.31 5.87 11.16
C GLN A 321 0.48 6.87 10.31
N MET A 322 0.41 6.76 8.98
CA MET A 322 1.09 7.70 8.07
C MET A 322 0.64 9.14 8.27
N THR A 323 -0.60 9.39 8.71
CA THR A 323 -1.05 10.77 9.02
C THR A 323 -0.31 11.43 10.18
N GLN A 324 0.47 10.66 10.94
CA GLN A 324 1.27 11.12 12.09
C GLN A 324 2.76 11.22 11.77
N TRP A 325 3.17 10.82 10.56
CA TRP A 325 4.56 10.88 10.15
C TRP A 325 4.99 12.31 9.84
N LEU A 326 6.31 12.54 9.82
CA LEU A 326 6.85 13.75 9.24
C LEU A 326 6.45 13.81 7.75
N PRO A 327 6.04 14.97 7.21
CA PRO A 327 5.81 15.13 5.78
C PRO A 327 7.01 14.64 4.97
N ASP A 328 6.73 13.84 3.93
CA ASP A 328 7.73 13.14 3.12
C ASP A 328 7.17 13.01 1.69
N PRO A 329 7.89 13.46 0.66
CA PRO A 329 7.37 13.47 -0.71
C PRO A 329 7.13 12.06 -1.27
N ARG A 330 7.88 11.06 -0.82
CA ARG A 330 7.78 9.67 -1.30
C ARG A 330 6.44 9.05 -0.92
N VAL A 331 5.88 9.48 0.22
CA VAL A 331 4.56 9.03 0.69
C VAL A 331 3.48 9.47 -0.29
N ALA A 332 3.43 10.76 -0.65
CA ALA A 332 2.41 11.27 -1.56
C ALA A 332 2.47 10.63 -2.95
N GLN A 333 3.68 10.43 -3.50
CA GLN A 333 3.85 9.68 -4.75
C GLN A 333 3.33 8.23 -4.65
N THR A 334 3.70 7.52 -3.59
CA THR A 334 3.26 6.13 -3.36
C THR A 334 1.74 6.05 -3.24
N LEU A 335 1.12 7.02 -2.55
CA LEU A 335 -0.32 7.09 -2.38
C LEU A 335 -1.03 7.44 -3.70
N LEU A 336 -0.46 8.31 -4.54
CA LEU A 336 -0.99 8.57 -5.88
C LEU A 336 -1.03 7.28 -6.72
N VAL A 337 0.04 6.49 -6.72
CA VAL A 337 0.05 5.17 -7.39
C VAL A 337 -1.01 4.25 -6.77
N LEU A 338 -1.13 4.25 -5.44
CA LEU A 338 -2.14 3.44 -4.74
C LEU A 338 -3.57 3.82 -5.14
N THR A 339 -3.87 5.09 -5.45
CA THR A 339 -5.21 5.48 -5.93
C THR A 339 -5.59 4.81 -7.26
N LYS A 340 -4.60 4.46 -8.10
CA LYS A 340 -4.84 3.77 -9.37
C LYS A 340 -5.19 2.29 -9.15
N ASP A 341 -4.77 1.72 -8.02
CA ASP A 341 -4.99 0.32 -7.68
C ASP A 341 -6.48 -0.04 -7.51
N TYR A 342 -6.91 -1.12 -8.18
CA TYR A 342 -8.27 -1.64 -8.09
C TYR A 342 -8.58 -2.25 -6.70
N MET A 343 -7.56 -2.58 -5.90
CA MET A 343 -7.71 -3.20 -4.59
C MET A 343 -8.47 -2.33 -3.58
N LEU A 344 -8.47 -1.01 -3.74
CA LEU A 344 -9.19 -0.11 -2.83
C LEU A 344 -10.72 -0.27 -2.90
N GLY A 345 -11.24 -0.67 -4.06
CA GLY A 345 -12.68 -0.90 -4.28
C GLY A 345 -13.54 0.30 -3.87
N ALA A 346 -14.69 0.04 -3.23
CA ALA A 346 -15.62 1.06 -2.73
C ALA A 346 -15.47 1.30 -1.20
N ARG A 347 -14.31 0.98 -0.61
CA ARG A 347 -14.10 1.09 0.85
C ARG A 347 -13.75 2.53 1.23
N THR A 348 -14.71 3.24 1.81
CA THR A 348 -14.55 4.65 2.20
C THR A 348 -13.43 4.88 3.22
N GLY A 349 -13.20 3.94 4.16
CA GLY A 349 -12.12 4.04 5.16
C GLY A 349 -10.72 4.09 4.54
N LEU A 350 -10.46 3.21 3.56
CA LEU A 350 -9.21 3.23 2.80
C LEU A 350 -9.04 4.53 2.01
N TRP A 351 -10.07 4.95 1.27
CA TRP A 351 -10.01 6.21 0.51
C TRP A 351 -9.75 7.41 1.41
N ARG A 352 -10.41 7.46 2.58
CA ARG A 352 -10.17 8.49 3.58
C ARG A 352 -8.72 8.48 4.06
N GLY A 353 -8.20 7.32 4.47
CA GLY A 353 -6.81 7.20 4.94
C GLY A 353 -5.80 7.62 3.87
N VAL A 354 -5.99 7.21 2.61
CA VAL A 354 -5.16 7.63 1.47
C VAL A 354 -5.15 9.15 1.32
N TYR A 355 -6.33 9.77 1.22
CA TYR A 355 -6.43 11.21 0.96
C TYR A 355 -6.04 12.07 2.16
N GLN A 356 -6.29 11.62 3.39
CA GLN A 356 -5.80 12.30 4.60
C GLN A 356 -4.27 12.27 4.67
N ALA A 357 -3.65 11.11 4.44
CA ALA A 357 -2.19 11.03 4.37
C ALA A 357 -1.64 11.87 3.20
N MET A 358 -2.30 11.89 2.04
CA MET A 358 -1.88 12.77 0.93
C MET A 358 -1.89 14.27 1.28
N VAL A 359 -2.78 14.75 2.16
CA VAL A 359 -2.74 16.15 2.63
C VAL A 359 -1.51 16.39 3.51
N VAL A 360 -1.29 15.51 4.50
CA VAL A 360 -0.12 15.60 5.40
C VAL A 360 1.18 15.64 4.60
N HIS A 361 1.29 14.75 3.62
CA HIS A 361 2.46 14.58 2.77
C HIS A 361 2.40 15.35 1.43
N ALA A 362 1.48 16.30 1.24
CA ALA A 362 1.20 16.87 -0.08
C ALA A 362 2.47 17.36 -0.81
N ASP A 363 2.75 16.78 -1.98
CA ASP A 363 3.92 17.08 -2.80
C ASP A 363 3.47 17.93 -4.01
N PRO A 364 4.03 19.13 -4.22
CA PRO A 364 3.67 19.98 -5.37
C PRO A 364 3.84 19.28 -6.72
N ARG A 365 4.76 18.31 -6.84
CA ARG A 365 5.01 17.57 -8.09
C ARG A 365 3.83 16.74 -8.56
N ILE A 366 2.93 16.35 -7.65
CA ILE A 366 1.73 15.55 -7.99
C ILE A 366 0.44 16.37 -8.01
N ALA A 367 0.51 17.69 -7.80
CA ALA A 367 -0.68 18.53 -7.64
C ALA A 367 -1.58 18.51 -8.87
N ASP A 368 -1.00 18.49 -10.07
CA ASP A 368 -1.76 18.42 -11.33
C ASP A 368 -2.47 17.07 -11.50
N ASP A 369 -1.86 15.97 -11.08
CA ASP A 369 -2.50 14.65 -11.13
C ASP A 369 -3.67 14.57 -10.15
N VAL A 370 -3.50 15.10 -8.94
CA VAL A 370 -4.58 15.18 -7.94
C VAL A 370 -5.72 16.06 -8.45
N ARG A 371 -5.43 17.20 -9.08
CA ARG A 371 -6.42 18.09 -9.70
C ARG A 371 -7.19 17.41 -10.83
N LYS A 372 -6.49 16.86 -11.83
CA LYS A 372 -7.12 16.12 -12.95
C LYS A 372 -8.01 15.00 -12.43
N ARG A 373 -7.58 14.33 -11.36
CA ARG A 373 -8.33 13.24 -10.73
C ARG A 373 -9.56 13.74 -9.98
N HIS A 374 -9.44 14.84 -9.23
CA HIS A 374 -10.56 15.54 -8.61
C HIS A 374 -11.61 15.92 -9.65
N ASP A 375 -11.20 16.58 -10.73
CA ASP A 375 -12.09 17.09 -11.78
C ASP A 375 -12.78 15.93 -12.52
N ARG A 376 -12.06 14.84 -12.80
CA ARG A 376 -12.64 13.63 -13.42
C ARG A 376 -13.69 12.96 -12.52
N LEU A 377 -13.51 13.02 -11.20
CA LEU A 377 -14.42 12.40 -10.23
C LEU A 377 -15.54 13.35 -9.79
N ASP A 378 -15.50 14.60 -10.23
CA ASP A 378 -16.60 15.53 -10.05
C ASP A 378 -17.79 15.12 -10.93
N GLY A 379 -18.95 14.90 -10.32
CA GLY A 379 -20.13 14.37 -11.01
C GLY A 379 -20.08 12.88 -11.46
N ALA A 380 -18.96 12.17 -11.27
CA ALA A 380 -18.83 10.77 -11.69
C ALA A 380 -19.68 9.80 -10.83
N ASN A 381 -20.80 9.31 -11.37
CA ASN A 381 -21.72 8.38 -10.68
C ASN A 381 -21.74 6.96 -11.27
N VAL A 382 -20.75 6.61 -12.10
CA VAL A 382 -20.82 5.37 -12.92
C VAL A 382 -20.45 4.11 -12.14
N LEU A 383 -19.51 4.19 -11.19
CA LEU A 383 -19.02 3.05 -10.42
C LEU A 383 -18.99 3.36 -8.92
N HIS A 384 -19.35 2.39 -8.07
CA HIS A 384 -19.29 2.54 -6.60
C HIS A 384 -17.90 2.99 -6.09
N ARG A 385 -16.83 2.56 -6.78
CA ARG A 385 -15.46 3.03 -6.53
C ARG A 385 -15.33 4.55 -6.72
N HIS A 386 -15.78 5.06 -7.88
CA HIS A 386 -15.69 6.50 -8.20
C HIS A 386 -16.49 7.35 -7.23
N ILE A 387 -17.65 6.86 -6.76
CA ILE A 387 -18.47 7.56 -5.76
C ILE A 387 -17.73 7.65 -4.42
N ALA A 388 -17.15 6.54 -3.96
CA ALA A 388 -16.42 6.50 -2.69
C ALA A 388 -15.15 7.37 -2.74
N GLU A 389 -14.37 7.22 -3.81
CA GLU A 389 -13.16 8.01 -4.04
C GLU A 389 -13.45 9.50 -4.20
N GLY A 390 -14.40 9.84 -5.08
CA GLY A 390 -14.81 11.21 -5.37
C GLY A 390 -15.29 11.97 -4.13
N ARG A 391 -15.96 11.27 -3.20
CA ARG A 391 -16.35 11.86 -1.92
C ARG A 391 -15.14 12.29 -1.09
N GLU A 392 -14.16 11.41 -0.92
CA GLU A 392 -13.03 11.67 -0.04
C GLU A 392 -12.05 12.69 -0.65
N ILE A 393 -11.79 12.65 -1.96
CA ILE A 393 -10.95 13.66 -2.61
C ILE A 393 -11.56 15.06 -2.50
N ARG A 394 -12.87 15.22 -2.73
CA ARG A 394 -13.56 16.53 -2.57
C ARG A 394 -13.46 17.07 -1.14
N ARG A 395 -13.52 16.19 -0.13
CA ARG A 395 -13.41 16.58 1.29
C ARG A 395 -12.05 17.22 1.60
N VAL A 396 -10.98 16.73 0.97
CA VAL A 396 -9.61 17.14 1.33
C VAL A 396 -8.94 18.05 0.29
N TYR A 397 -9.51 18.20 -0.90
CA TYR A 397 -8.86 18.86 -2.03
C TYR A 397 -8.42 20.29 -1.72
N ALA A 398 -9.25 21.07 -1.03
CA ALA A 398 -8.90 22.43 -0.61
C ALA A 398 -7.68 22.46 0.33
N ALA A 399 -7.64 21.55 1.31
CA ALA A 399 -6.51 21.44 2.25
C ALA A 399 -5.23 20.94 1.55
N PHE A 400 -5.37 20.02 0.58
CA PHE A 400 -4.25 19.58 -0.25
C PHE A 400 -3.69 20.75 -1.08
N ASN A 401 -4.54 21.49 -1.78
CA ASN A 401 -4.13 22.65 -2.58
C ASN A 401 -3.45 23.71 -1.70
N GLN A 402 -4.03 24.05 -0.56
CA GLN A 402 -3.42 24.98 0.38
C GLN A 402 -2.03 24.51 0.84
N ALA A 403 -1.84 23.21 1.06
CA ALA A 403 -0.56 22.66 1.48
C ALA A 403 0.51 22.68 0.37
N VAL A 404 0.11 22.65 -0.91
CA VAL A 404 1.03 22.78 -2.06
C VAL A 404 1.13 24.21 -2.61
N GLU A 405 0.21 25.10 -2.24
CA GLU A 405 0.25 26.53 -2.59
C GLU A 405 1.14 27.28 -1.58
N GLY A 406 2.43 27.39 -1.90
CA GLY A 406 3.41 28.10 -1.10
C GLY A 406 4.64 28.48 -1.93
N ASP A 407 5.45 29.41 -1.42
CA ASP A 407 6.76 29.68 -2.01
C ASP A 407 7.71 28.52 -1.66
N HIS A 408 7.82 27.58 -2.61
CA HIS A 408 8.67 26.41 -2.49
C HIS A 408 10.05 26.61 -3.12
N ALA A 409 10.31 27.77 -3.75
CA ALA A 409 11.56 28.02 -4.46
C ALA A 409 12.74 28.04 -3.49
N LEU A 410 13.89 27.48 -3.85
CA LEU A 410 15.08 27.58 -3.01
C LEU A 410 15.66 28.99 -3.09
N SER A 411 16.14 29.51 -1.95
CA SER A 411 16.99 30.71 -1.98
C SER A 411 18.29 30.42 -2.73
N ARG A 412 18.97 31.46 -3.22
CA ARG A 412 20.23 31.28 -3.97
C ARG A 412 21.29 30.48 -3.19
N PRO A 413 21.54 30.72 -1.89
CA PRO A 413 22.46 29.87 -1.11
C PRO A 413 22.03 28.41 -1.04
N GLN A 414 20.74 28.16 -0.81
CA GLN A 414 20.19 26.80 -0.76
C GLN A 414 20.30 26.09 -2.13
N GLN A 415 20.10 26.81 -3.23
CA GLN A 415 20.29 26.27 -4.58
C GLN A 415 21.73 25.78 -4.80
N VAL A 416 22.73 26.54 -4.34
CA VAL A 416 24.15 26.12 -4.43
C VAL A 416 24.39 24.82 -3.66
N HIS A 417 23.76 24.64 -2.50
CA HIS A 417 23.85 23.39 -1.75
C HIS A 417 23.10 22.24 -2.43
N ALA A 418 21.92 22.48 -2.97
CA ALA A 418 21.15 21.49 -3.73
C ALA A 418 21.91 21.00 -4.96
N ASP A 419 22.55 21.90 -5.72
CA ASP A 419 23.35 21.56 -6.90
C ASP A 419 24.58 20.72 -6.51
N ALA A 420 25.26 21.08 -5.42
CA ALA A 420 26.39 20.30 -4.91
C ALA A 420 25.97 18.89 -4.43
N ILE A 421 24.81 18.78 -3.76
CA ILE A 421 24.23 17.49 -3.38
C ILE A 421 23.92 16.67 -4.63
N ALA A 422 23.29 17.27 -5.64
CA ALA A 422 23.00 16.60 -6.91
C ALA A 422 24.27 16.04 -7.58
N GLU A 423 25.38 16.79 -7.54
CA GLU A 423 26.67 16.34 -8.07
C GLU A 423 27.25 15.14 -7.28
N ILE A 424 27.15 15.17 -5.94
CA ILE A 424 27.57 14.04 -5.08
C ILE A 424 26.75 12.79 -5.42
N LEU A 425 25.43 12.92 -5.53
CA LEU A 425 24.55 11.80 -5.89
C LEU A 425 24.86 11.28 -7.30
N ALA A 426 25.11 12.18 -8.26
CA ALA A 426 25.49 11.78 -9.62
C ALA A 426 26.81 10.99 -9.65
N LYS A 427 27.78 11.31 -8.79
CA LYS A 427 29.03 10.53 -8.64
C LYS A 427 28.77 9.14 -8.07
N HIS A 428 27.89 9.00 -7.08
CA HIS A 428 27.50 7.69 -6.54
C HIS A 428 26.78 6.85 -7.59
N VAL A 429 25.84 7.44 -8.34
CA VAL A 429 25.17 6.76 -9.45
C VAL A 429 26.15 6.37 -10.55
N ALA A 430 27.11 7.24 -10.89
CA ALA A 430 28.14 6.94 -11.87
C ALA A 430 29.05 5.78 -11.43
N ALA A 431 29.41 5.71 -10.14
CA ALA A 431 30.14 4.58 -9.58
C ALA A 431 29.34 3.26 -9.70
N GLY A 432 28.02 3.32 -9.57
CA GLY A 432 27.13 2.19 -9.85
C GLY A 432 27.06 1.78 -11.33
N ARG A 433 27.37 2.67 -12.28
CA ARG A 433 27.34 2.32 -13.72
C ARG A 433 28.43 1.35 -14.13
N ASP A 434 29.56 1.32 -13.42
CA ASP A 434 30.60 0.32 -13.66
C ASP A 434 30.09 -1.08 -13.33
N ASP A 435 29.20 -1.20 -12.33
CA ASP A 435 28.51 -2.45 -12.02
C ASP A 435 27.51 -2.81 -13.13
N ASP A 436 26.69 -1.86 -13.60
CA ASP A 436 25.76 -2.09 -14.72
C ASP A 436 26.50 -2.55 -15.99
N GLN A 437 27.63 -1.92 -16.31
CA GLN A 437 28.44 -2.27 -17.47
C GLN A 437 29.06 -3.67 -17.30
N THR A 438 29.46 -4.01 -16.08
CA THR A 438 29.94 -5.35 -15.74
C THR A 438 28.83 -6.39 -15.90
N GLU A 439 27.63 -6.12 -15.37
CA GLU A 439 26.44 -6.99 -15.49
C GLU A 439 26.10 -7.23 -16.97
N ARG A 440 26.09 -6.17 -17.78
CA ARG A 440 25.87 -6.24 -19.23
C ARG A 440 26.91 -7.11 -19.93
N THR A 441 28.16 -7.01 -19.51
CA THR A 441 29.27 -7.80 -20.10
C THR A 441 29.08 -9.28 -19.78
N LEU A 442 28.85 -9.62 -18.51
CA LEU A 442 28.59 -10.99 -18.06
C LEU A 442 27.34 -11.59 -18.73
N MET A 443 26.25 -10.80 -18.84
CA MET A 443 25.04 -11.24 -19.54
C MET A 443 25.33 -11.53 -21.02
N ARG A 444 26.08 -10.68 -21.72
CA ARG A 444 26.46 -10.92 -23.13
C ARG A 444 27.32 -12.18 -23.29
N GLU A 445 28.23 -12.46 -22.37
CA GLU A 445 29.00 -13.71 -22.37
C GLU A 445 28.08 -14.93 -22.27
N ILE A 446 27.06 -14.88 -21.41
CA ILE A 446 26.05 -15.95 -21.33
C ILE A 446 25.24 -16.07 -22.62
N LEU A 447 24.86 -14.95 -23.25
CA LEU A 447 24.08 -14.99 -24.49
C LEU A 447 24.88 -15.46 -25.70
N ALA A 448 26.20 -15.25 -25.69
CA ALA A 448 27.10 -15.69 -26.75
C ALA A 448 27.24 -17.22 -26.80
N ASP A 449 27.21 -17.89 -25.64
CA ASP A 449 27.10 -19.36 -25.54
C ASP A 449 26.03 -19.76 -24.53
N TRP A 450 24.81 -19.88 -25.03
CA TRP A 450 23.67 -20.19 -24.18
C TRP A 450 23.75 -21.56 -23.52
N GLU A 451 24.51 -22.54 -24.02
CA GLU A 451 24.56 -23.86 -23.37
C GLU A 451 25.66 -23.94 -22.30
N ALA A 452 26.58 -22.96 -22.26
CA ALA A 452 27.68 -22.94 -21.31
C ALA A 452 27.23 -22.57 -19.89
N ASP A 453 27.51 -23.45 -18.94
CA ASP A 453 27.22 -23.20 -17.52
C ASP A 453 28.24 -22.24 -16.89
N GLU A 454 29.47 -22.15 -17.41
CA GLU A 454 30.57 -21.43 -16.75
C GLU A 454 30.34 -19.91 -16.69
N PRO A 455 29.95 -19.21 -17.78
CA PRO A 455 29.59 -17.79 -17.70
C PRO A 455 28.41 -17.52 -16.73
N ARG A 456 27.48 -18.47 -16.59
CA ARG A 456 26.36 -18.36 -15.65
C ARG A 456 26.79 -18.45 -14.21
N LEU A 457 27.77 -19.30 -13.91
CA LEU A 457 28.32 -19.43 -12.56
C LEU A 457 29.14 -18.18 -12.18
N VAL A 458 29.93 -17.63 -13.11
CA VAL A 458 30.60 -16.33 -12.90
C VAL A 458 29.59 -15.21 -12.64
N TYR A 459 28.53 -15.16 -13.45
CA TYR A 459 27.44 -14.20 -13.25
C TYR A 459 26.71 -14.38 -11.93
N SER A 460 26.43 -15.64 -11.55
CA SER A 460 25.86 -16.00 -10.25
C SER A 460 26.73 -15.50 -9.09
N ASP A 461 28.03 -15.76 -9.12
CA ASP A 461 28.95 -15.35 -8.05
C ASP A 461 29.03 -13.82 -7.96
N TRP A 462 29.05 -13.12 -9.10
CA TRP A 462 29.00 -11.67 -9.15
C TRP A 462 27.71 -11.11 -8.52
N LEU A 463 26.55 -11.72 -8.81
CA LEU A 463 25.26 -11.37 -8.21
C LEU A 463 25.23 -11.65 -6.70
N GLN A 464 25.75 -12.81 -6.26
CA GLN A 464 25.79 -13.18 -4.84
C GLN A 464 26.68 -12.23 -4.02
N SER A 465 27.79 -11.76 -4.58
CA SER A 465 28.67 -10.78 -3.92
C SER A 465 27.97 -9.43 -3.65
N ARG A 466 26.87 -9.15 -4.35
CA ARG A 466 25.99 -7.98 -4.18
C ARG A 466 24.69 -8.32 -3.45
N HIS A 467 24.58 -9.51 -2.88
CA HIS A 467 23.39 -10.00 -2.20
C HIS A 467 22.13 -10.06 -3.09
N ASP A 468 22.29 -10.19 -4.42
CA ASP A 468 21.15 -10.36 -5.32
C ASP A 468 20.66 -11.82 -5.32
N ALA A 469 19.37 -12.01 -5.04
CA ALA A 469 18.73 -13.32 -4.96
C ALA A 469 18.79 -14.13 -6.27
N ARG A 470 18.98 -13.47 -7.43
CA ARG A 470 19.20 -14.14 -8.71
C ARG A 470 20.43 -15.05 -8.68
N GLY A 471 21.50 -14.66 -7.97
CA GLY A 471 22.76 -15.39 -7.98
C GLY A 471 22.61 -16.82 -7.43
N GLU A 472 22.08 -16.94 -6.21
CA GLU A 472 21.82 -18.27 -5.61
C GLU A 472 20.80 -19.08 -6.42
N PHE A 473 19.78 -18.43 -6.99
CA PHE A 473 18.81 -19.12 -7.85
C PHE A 473 19.46 -19.70 -9.11
N ILE A 474 20.35 -18.95 -9.77
CA ILE A 474 21.13 -19.42 -10.93
C ILE A 474 22.04 -20.59 -10.54
N ALA A 475 22.78 -20.49 -9.44
CA ALA A 475 23.63 -21.59 -8.98
C ALA A 475 22.83 -22.89 -8.73
N LEU A 476 21.68 -22.78 -8.06
CA LEU A 476 20.80 -23.93 -7.78
C LEU A 476 20.23 -24.55 -9.08
N ASP A 477 19.86 -23.72 -10.06
CA ASP A 477 19.27 -24.21 -11.30
C ASP A 477 20.32 -24.80 -12.26
N VAL A 478 21.52 -24.23 -12.33
CA VAL A 478 22.67 -24.81 -13.05
C VAL A 478 23.06 -26.15 -12.42
N ALA A 479 23.14 -26.23 -11.09
CA ALA A 479 23.44 -27.50 -10.41
C ALA A 479 22.39 -28.58 -10.73
N LEU A 480 21.10 -28.21 -10.79
CA LEU A 480 20.03 -29.11 -11.19
C LEU A 480 20.18 -29.57 -12.65
N ALA A 481 20.50 -28.65 -13.58
CA ALA A 481 20.74 -28.97 -14.99
C ALA A 481 21.93 -29.93 -15.20
N GLN A 482 22.97 -29.82 -14.35
CA GLN A 482 24.12 -30.73 -14.30
C GLN A 482 23.81 -32.10 -13.66
N GLY A 483 22.55 -32.37 -13.30
CA GLY A 483 22.13 -33.61 -12.65
C GLY A 483 22.54 -33.72 -11.17
N LYS A 484 23.00 -32.63 -10.54
CA LYS A 484 23.32 -32.62 -9.11
C LYS A 484 22.03 -32.57 -8.30
N SER A 485 22.01 -33.29 -7.18
CA SER A 485 20.84 -33.31 -6.30
C SER A 485 20.76 -32.03 -5.46
N VAL A 486 19.78 -31.17 -5.75
CA VAL A 486 19.49 -29.96 -4.96
C VAL A 486 18.35 -30.15 -3.93
N LYS A 487 17.86 -31.39 -3.70
CA LYS A 487 16.84 -31.75 -2.68
C LYS A 487 15.67 -30.77 -2.52
N GLY A 488 15.16 -30.20 -3.60
CA GLY A 488 14.06 -29.22 -3.57
C GLY A 488 14.44 -27.81 -3.07
N ALA A 489 15.73 -27.56 -2.78
CA ALA A 489 16.25 -26.26 -2.39
C ALA A 489 15.89 -25.18 -3.42
N ARG A 490 16.02 -25.47 -4.73
CA ARG A 490 15.58 -24.58 -5.83
C ARG A 490 14.13 -24.10 -5.66
N ASN A 491 13.17 -25.02 -5.51
CA ASN A 491 11.76 -24.68 -5.40
C ASN A 491 11.44 -23.93 -4.10
N LYS A 492 12.12 -24.31 -3.01
CA LYS A 492 12.01 -23.60 -1.72
C LYS A 492 12.54 -22.17 -1.83
N TYR A 493 13.68 -21.99 -2.51
CA TYR A 493 14.30 -20.69 -2.74
C TYR A 493 13.41 -19.81 -3.64
N TRP A 494 12.94 -20.36 -4.76
CA TRP A 494 11.97 -19.72 -5.66
C TRP A 494 10.74 -19.22 -4.92
N SER A 495 10.09 -20.09 -4.14
CA SER A 495 8.86 -19.74 -3.41
C SER A 495 9.09 -18.61 -2.40
N LYS A 496 10.32 -18.50 -1.88
CA LYS A 496 10.70 -17.48 -0.91
C LYS A 496 11.12 -16.17 -1.57
N HIS A 497 11.82 -16.22 -2.70
CA HIS A 497 12.50 -15.08 -3.32
C HIS A 497 11.94 -14.71 -4.70
N LYS A 498 10.77 -15.24 -5.12
CA LYS A 498 10.17 -15.01 -6.45
C LYS A 498 10.21 -13.53 -6.86
N ASN A 499 9.77 -12.62 -6.00
CA ASN A 499 9.69 -11.19 -6.32
C ASN A 499 11.08 -10.56 -6.47
N GLU A 500 12.05 -10.94 -5.64
CA GLU A 500 13.44 -10.46 -5.74
C GLU A 500 14.12 -10.98 -7.02
N ILE A 501 13.87 -12.24 -7.37
CA ILE A 501 14.38 -12.86 -8.59
C ILE A 501 13.82 -12.15 -9.83
N PHE A 502 12.56 -11.72 -9.83
CA PHE A 502 12.00 -10.88 -10.90
C PHE A 502 12.38 -9.40 -10.82
N GLY A 503 12.81 -8.93 -9.65
CA GLY A 503 13.16 -7.54 -9.40
C GLY A 503 12.04 -6.58 -9.82
N PRO A 504 12.34 -5.53 -10.61
CA PRO A 504 11.36 -4.57 -11.11
C PRO A 504 10.20 -5.21 -11.92
N LEU A 505 10.38 -6.43 -12.44
CA LEU A 505 9.39 -7.11 -13.28
C LEU A 505 8.30 -7.85 -12.47
N ALA A 506 8.44 -7.99 -11.15
CA ALA A 506 7.59 -8.86 -10.32
C ALA A 506 6.09 -8.50 -10.35
N GLY A 507 5.73 -7.26 -10.71
CA GLY A 507 4.34 -6.81 -10.87
C GLY A 507 3.82 -6.82 -12.31
N LEU A 508 4.72 -6.92 -13.29
CA LEU A 508 4.39 -6.87 -14.72
C LEU A 508 4.11 -8.27 -15.29
N LEU A 509 4.80 -9.27 -14.75
CA LEU A 509 4.73 -10.65 -15.22
C LEU A 509 3.58 -11.42 -14.58
N SER A 510 3.00 -12.34 -15.35
CA SER A 510 1.88 -13.20 -14.99
C SER A 510 2.24 -14.68 -15.09
N TRP A 511 1.31 -15.55 -14.69
CA TRP A 511 1.50 -17.00 -14.69
C TRP A 511 1.96 -17.56 -16.03
N GLY A 512 2.97 -18.43 -15.97
CA GLY A 512 3.54 -19.12 -17.14
C GLY A 512 5.01 -18.79 -17.37
N GLU A 513 5.67 -18.19 -16.40
CA GLU A 513 7.08 -17.84 -16.47
C GLU A 513 7.94 -19.12 -16.47
N ALA A 514 8.87 -19.22 -17.41
CA ALA A 514 9.82 -20.33 -17.49
C ALA A 514 11.23 -19.84 -17.25
N PHE A 515 12.02 -20.68 -16.59
CA PHE A 515 13.44 -20.43 -16.33
C PHE A 515 14.26 -21.57 -16.89
N GLU A 516 15.38 -21.23 -17.49
CA GLU A 516 16.38 -22.18 -17.95
C GLU A 516 17.73 -21.81 -17.35
N ARG A 517 18.30 -22.73 -16.55
CA ARG A 517 19.57 -22.51 -15.83
C ARG A 517 19.56 -21.17 -15.05
N GLY A 518 18.41 -20.85 -14.45
CA GLY A 518 18.20 -19.69 -13.59
C GLY A 518 17.88 -18.37 -14.30
N LEU A 519 17.91 -18.33 -15.63
CA LEU A 519 17.55 -17.15 -16.41
C LEU A 519 16.09 -17.21 -16.86
N LEU A 520 15.41 -16.07 -16.85
CA LEU A 520 14.03 -15.94 -17.32
C LEU A 520 14.00 -16.09 -18.84
N THR A 521 13.41 -17.18 -19.34
CA THR A 521 13.32 -17.49 -20.77
C THR A 521 11.95 -17.25 -21.36
N THR A 522 10.89 -17.50 -20.59
CA THR A 522 9.52 -17.24 -21.02
C THR A 522 8.87 -16.23 -20.09
N ALA A 523 8.30 -15.17 -20.65
CA ALA A 523 7.65 -14.11 -19.91
C ALA A 523 6.26 -13.83 -20.48
N ARG A 524 5.24 -13.76 -19.61
CA ARG A 524 3.90 -13.33 -20.01
C ARG A 524 3.56 -12.01 -19.35
N ILE A 525 3.40 -10.96 -20.15
CA ILE A 525 3.02 -9.62 -19.70
C ILE A 525 1.49 -9.54 -19.63
N TYR A 526 0.94 -9.17 -18.47
CA TYR A 526 -0.50 -9.04 -18.26
C TYR A 526 -0.83 -7.70 -17.59
N THR A 527 -1.16 -6.71 -18.40
CA THR A 527 -1.30 -5.29 -18.01
C THR A 527 -2.69 -4.89 -17.51
N ARG A 528 -3.68 -5.80 -17.49
CA ARG A 528 -5.04 -5.53 -16.96
C ARG A 528 -5.09 -5.01 -15.51
N LYS A 529 -4.00 -5.10 -14.75
CA LYS A 529 -3.86 -4.54 -13.41
C LYS A 529 -3.36 -3.08 -13.39
N GLY A 530 -3.66 -2.28 -14.43
CA GLY A 530 -3.45 -0.83 -14.41
C GLY A 530 -2.27 -0.32 -15.24
N GLY A 531 -1.81 -1.06 -16.24
CA GLY A 531 -0.72 -0.65 -17.14
C GLY A 531 0.66 -0.54 -16.47
N LEU A 532 1.69 -0.19 -17.24
CA LEU A 532 2.93 0.41 -16.75
C LEU A 532 2.71 1.90 -16.43
N ASP A 533 1.57 2.26 -15.82
CA ASP A 533 1.33 3.60 -15.28
C ASP A 533 2.09 3.79 -13.95
N VAL A 534 3.38 3.48 -14.03
CA VAL A 534 4.41 3.74 -13.03
C VAL A 534 5.12 5.02 -13.46
N GLY A 535 5.52 5.87 -12.50
CA GLY A 535 6.22 7.11 -12.82
C GLY A 535 7.44 6.88 -13.72
N GLU A 536 7.86 7.89 -14.48
CA GLU A 536 8.89 7.76 -15.53
C GLU A 536 10.19 7.11 -15.02
N ASP A 537 10.60 7.39 -13.79
CA ASP A 537 11.79 6.79 -13.19
C ASP A 537 11.63 5.29 -12.94
N LYS A 538 10.46 4.85 -12.45
CA LYS A 538 10.18 3.42 -12.26
C LYS A 538 10.03 2.71 -13.60
N LEU A 539 9.44 3.37 -14.58
CA LEU A 539 9.39 2.87 -15.96
C LEU A 539 10.81 2.70 -16.51
N ARG A 540 11.69 3.68 -16.32
CA ARG A 540 13.09 3.61 -16.74
C ARG A 540 13.84 2.46 -16.05
N GLU A 541 13.58 2.21 -14.77
CA GLU A 541 14.13 1.06 -14.03
C GLU A 541 13.63 -0.27 -14.62
N ILE A 542 12.31 -0.43 -14.80
CA ILE A 542 11.71 -1.63 -15.40
C ILE A 542 12.26 -1.90 -16.80
N LEU A 543 12.32 -0.87 -17.64
CA LEU A 543 12.78 -0.99 -19.02
C LEU A 543 14.30 -1.14 -19.12
N GLY A 544 15.06 -0.67 -18.14
CA GLY A 544 16.53 -0.81 -18.10
C GLY A 544 17.02 -2.17 -17.61
N ASP A 545 16.15 -2.97 -17.00
CA ASP A 545 16.53 -4.20 -16.30
C ASP A 545 17.04 -5.30 -17.24
N LEU A 546 18.16 -5.92 -16.89
CA LEU A 546 18.78 -6.96 -17.74
C LEU A 546 18.09 -8.31 -17.71
N ARG A 547 17.07 -8.53 -16.86
CA ARG A 547 16.21 -9.72 -16.94
C ARG A 547 15.47 -9.81 -18.27
N TRP A 548 15.24 -8.68 -18.95
CA TRP A 548 14.73 -8.67 -20.32
C TRP A 548 15.66 -9.35 -21.33
N ALA A 549 16.97 -9.31 -21.09
CA ALA A 549 17.99 -9.78 -22.02
C ALA A 549 17.94 -11.29 -22.27
N SER A 550 17.47 -12.06 -21.31
CA SER A 550 17.40 -13.53 -21.42
C SER A 550 16.05 -14.05 -21.94
N ILE A 551 15.03 -13.20 -22.06
CA ILE A 551 13.71 -13.63 -22.52
C ILE A 551 13.80 -14.05 -23.99
N ARG A 552 13.38 -15.28 -24.26
CA ARG A 552 13.32 -15.90 -25.59
C ARG A 552 11.90 -15.95 -26.12
N ASP A 553 10.94 -16.19 -25.25
CA ASP A 553 9.53 -16.30 -25.59
C ASP A 553 8.74 -15.29 -24.76
N MET A 554 8.04 -14.39 -25.43
CA MET A 554 7.23 -13.38 -24.75
C MET A 554 5.80 -13.46 -25.23
N ASP A 555 4.87 -13.47 -24.29
CA ASP A 555 3.43 -13.42 -24.57
C ASP A 555 2.85 -12.14 -23.96
N VAL A 556 2.21 -11.30 -24.76
CA VAL A 556 1.74 -9.98 -24.36
C VAL A 556 0.24 -9.90 -24.56
N SER A 557 -0.52 -10.10 -23.49
CA SER A 557 -1.98 -10.05 -23.63
C SER A 557 -2.50 -8.61 -23.64
N TYR A 558 -3.33 -8.28 -24.64
CA TYR A 558 -4.11 -7.04 -24.82
C TYR A 558 -3.34 -5.82 -25.36
N ASP A 559 -4.09 -4.93 -26.02
CA ASP A 559 -3.64 -3.70 -26.71
C ASP A 559 -3.23 -2.58 -25.74
N ASP A 560 -2.37 -2.87 -24.76
CA ASP A 560 -1.93 -1.85 -23.82
C ASP A 560 -0.73 -1.08 -24.37
N VAL A 561 -0.93 0.24 -24.50
CA VAL A 561 0.01 1.27 -25.00
C VAL A 561 1.41 1.15 -24.37
N ASP A 562 1.47 0.63 -23.16
CA ASP A 562 2.68 0.47 -22.37
C ASP A 562 3.62 -0.63 -22.89
N ALA A 563 3.11 -1.65 -23.58
CA ALA A 563 3.95 -2.68 -24.19
C ALA A 563 4.84 -2.10 -25.30
N ALA A 564 4.41 -1.02 -25.96
CA ALA A 564 5.23 -0.31 -26.93
C ALA A 564 6.54 0.23 -26.30
N GLU A 565 6.51 0.68 -25.05
CA GLU A 565 7.72 1.16 -24.37
C GLU A 565 8.66 0.01 -24.00
N VAL A 566 8.12 -1.17 -23.63
CA VAL A 566 8.91 -2.40 -23.47
C VAL A 566 9.62 -2.72 -24.77
N PHE A 567 8.89 -2.78 -25.88
CA PHE A 567 9.47 -3.09 -27.18
C PHE A 567 10.43 -2.02 -27.67
N ALA A 568 10.25 -0.75 -27.32
CA ALA A 568 11.16 0.31 -27.73
C ALA A 568 12.49 0.32 -26.94
N ARG A 569 12.48 -0.05 -25.66
CA ARG A 569 13.58 0.29 -24.73
C ARG A 569 14.17 -0.88 -23.96
N ALA A 570 13.40 -1.95 -23.75
CA ALA A 570 13.89 -3.11 -22.99
C ALA A 570 15.03 -3.81 -23.74
N PRO A 571 16.08 -4.31 -23.04
CA PRO A 571 17.16 -5.05 -23.69
C PRO A 571 16.66 -6.44 -24.08
N LEU A 572 16.02 -6.60 -25.24
CA LEU A 572 15.38 -7.86 -25.70
C LEU A 572 16.35 -8.74 -26.52
N TRP A 573 17.57 -8.92 -26.02
CA TRP A 573 18.69 -9.50 -26.79
C TRP A 573 18.51 -10.97 -27.18
N SER A 574 17.67 -11.71 -26.46
CA SER A 574 17.40 -13.12 -26.73
C SER A 574 16.03 -13.39 -27.34
N LEU A 575 15.21 -12.37 -27.58
CA LEU A 575 13.80 -12.55 -27.95
C LEU A 575 13.69 -13.22 -29.32
N ARG A 576 13.15 -14.44 -29.34
CA ARG A 576 12.94 -15.25 -30.56
C ARG A 576 11.48 -15.39 -30.93
N SER A 577 10.59 -15.42 -29.95
CA SER A 577 9.16 -15.58 -30.15
C SER A 577 8.40 -14.47 -29.41
N LEU A 578 7.48 -13.83 -30.10
CA LEU A 578 6.56 -12.85 -29.54
C LEU A 578 5.13 -13.20 -29.91
N SER A 579 4.31 -13.51 -28.91
CA SER A 579 2.91 -13.90 -29.07
C SER A 579 1.95 -12.85 -28.53
N THR A 580 0.88 -12.67 -29.30
CA THR A 580 -0.31 -11.86 -29.03
C THR A 580 -0.17 -10.34 -28.81
N PRO A 581 0.92 -9.62 -29.16
CA PRO A 581 0.92 -8.16 -29.01
C PRO A 581 -0.17 -7.52 -29.87
N GLY A 582 -0.81 -6.48 -29.33
CA GLY A 582 -1.65 -5.58 -30.11
C GLY A 582 -0.85 -4.79 -31.15
N LEU A 583 -1.47 -4.34 -32.25
CA LEU A 583 -0.75 -3.56 -33.28
C LEU A 583 -0.16 -2.26 -32.72
N ALA A 584 -0.84 -1.62 -31.76
CA ALA A 584 -0.34 -0.43 -31.07
C ALA A 584 1.02 -0.66 -30.39
N ALA A 585 1.21 -1.84 -29.79
CA ALA A 585 2.45 -2.20 -29.13
C ALA A 585 3.61 -2.30 -30.14
N MET A 586 3.34 -2.79 -31.35
CA MET A 586 4.35 -3.00 -32.40
C MET A 586 5.04 -1.70 -32.83
N ALA A 587 4.39 -0.54 -32.67
CA ALA A 587 5.01 0.77 -32.90
C ALA A 587 6.27 1.01 -32.04
N GLY A 588 6.41 0.29 -30.92
CA GLY A 588 7.62 0.29 -30.10
C GLY A 588 8.85 -0.21 -30.83
N PHE A 589 8.73 -1.30 -31.60
CA PHE A 589 9.86 -1.86 -32.34
C PHE A 589 10.37 -0.93 -33.44
N ALA A 590 9.48 -0.17 -34.09
CA ALA A 590 9.87 0.83 -35.08
C ALA A 590 10.74 1.96 -34.49
N ARG A 591 10.71 2.16 -33.16
CA ARG A 591 11.56 3.13 -32.45
C ARG A 591 12.89 2.56 -31.98
N ARG A 592 13.11 1.24 -32.09
CA ARG A 592 14.36 0.60 -31.66
C ARG A 592 15.52 0.98 -32.58
N GLN A 593 16.70 1.09 -31.99
CA GLN A 593 17.95 1.30 -32.72
C GLN A 593 18.78 0.01 -32.84
N ASP A 594 18.49 -1.00 -32.02
CA ASP A 594 19.17 -2.29 -32.01
C ASP A 594 18.32 -3.37 -32.69
N THR A 595 19.00 -4.33 -33.31
CA THR A 595 18.38 -5.51 -33.91
C THR A 595 18.02 -6.53 -32.84
N ILE A 596 16.85 -7.16 -32.99
CA ILE A 596 16.39 -8.27 -32.14
C ILE A 596 16.35 -9.56 -32.96
N PRO A 597 16.72 -10.72 -32.40
CA PRO A 597 16.75 -11.99 -33.12
C PRO A 597 15.35 -12.65 -33.18
N LEU A 598 14.32 -11.86 -33.47
CA LEU A 598 12.93 -12.30 -33.50
C LEU A 598 12.69 -13.18 -34.73
N ARG A 599 12.22 -14.41 -34.50
CA ARG A 599 11.95 -15.41 -35.54
C ARG A 599 10.48 -15.72 -35.71
N VAL A 600 9.73 -15.70 -34.61
CA VAL A 600 8.29 -15.98 -34.59
C VAL A 600 7.57 -14.75 -34.05
N LEU A 601 6.57 -14.29 -34.79
CA LEU A 601 5.74 -13.16 -34.40
C LEU A 601 4.27 -13.52 -34.63
N GLU A 602 3.47 -13.52 -33.57
CA GLU A 602 2.03 -13.77 -33.62
C GLU A 602 1.29 -12.51 -33.14
N VAL A 603 0.80 -11.65 -34.04
CA VAL A 603 0.18 -10.36 -33.70
C VAL A 603 -1.32 -10.48 -33.52
N SER A 604 -1.87 -9.78 -32.54
CA SER A 604 -3.31 -9.59 -32.35
C SER A 604 -3.75 -8.25 -32.95
N ALA A 605 -4.79 -8.27 -33.79
CA ALA A 605 -5.41 -7.08 -34.35
C ALA A 605 -6.92 -7.09 -34.13
N ASP A 606 -7.54 -5.91 -34.07
CA ASP A 606 -9.00 -5.76 -34.01
C ASP A 606 -9.48 -4.53 -34.81
N GLU A 607 -10.79 -4.40 -34.99
CA GLU A 607 -11.38 -3.42 -35.92
C GLU A 607 -11.21 -1.97 -35.45
N GLN A 608 -10.77 -1.77 -34.20
CA GLN A 608 -10.54 -0.46 -33.60
C GLN A 608 -9.16 0.09 -33.95
N HIS A 609 -8.26 -0.76 -34.45
CA HIS A 609 -6.93 -0.35 -34.84
C HIS A 609 -6.94 0.61 -36.04
N THR A 610 -6.24 1.72 -35.86
CA THR A 610 -6.08 2.83 -36.78
C THR A 610 -5.23 2.44 -37.99
N ARG A 611 -5.34 3.21 -39.08
CA ARG A 611 -4.51 3.04 -40.27
C ARG A 611 -3.02 3.19 -39.95
N GLU A 612 -2.68 4.07 -39.01
CA GLU A 612 -1.32 4.33 -38.56
C GLU A 612 -0.70 3.11 -37.87
N GLU A 613 -1.46 2.40 -37.04
CA GLU A 613 -1.01 1.16 -36.39
C GLU A 613 -0.77 0.04 -37.40
N TRP A 614 -1.65 -0.08 -38.41
CA TRP A 614 -1.45 -0.99 -39.53
C TRP A 614 -0.20 -0.63 -40.35
N GLN A 615 0.02 0.67 -40.62
CA GLN A 615 1.21 1.13 -41.34
C GLN A 615 2.49 0.83 -40.54
N ALA A 616 2.49 1.08 -39.23
CA ALA A 616 3.63 0.80 -38.35
C ALA A 616 3.98 -0.69 -38.33
N PHE A 617 2.98 -1.57 -38.37
CA PHE A 617 3.18 -3.01 -38.54
C PHE A 617 3.81 -3.36 -39.89
N GLY A 618 3.36 -2.72 -40.97
CA GLY A 618 3.95 -2.84 -42.31
C GLY A 618 5.43 -2.46 -42.35
N ASP A 619 5.76 -1.31 -41.78
CA ASP A 619 7.13 -0.83 -41.69
C ASP A 619 7.98 -1.78 -40.85
N LEU A 620 7.44 -2.29 -39.74
CA LEU A 620 8.14 -3.23 -38.87
C LEU A 620 8.57 -4.51 -39.58
N ALA A 621 7.69 -5.08 -40.39
CA ALA A 621 7.98 -6.31 -41.12
C ALA A 621 9.18 -6.15 -42.06
N ARG A 622 9.49 -4.91 -42.50
CA ARG A 622 10.70 -4.60 -43.29
C ARG A 622 11.97 -4.53 -42.45
N VAL A 623 11.86 -4.17 -41.17
CA VAL A 623 13.00 -4.00 -40.24
C VAL A 623 13.33 -5.26 -39.44
N LEU A 624 12.47 -6.27 -39.49
CA LEU A 624 12.69 -7.58 -38.85
C LEU A 624 12.96 -8.67 -39.91
N PRO A 625 14.08 -8.60 -40.67
CA PRO A 625 14.36 -9.53 -41.75
C PRO A 625 14.59 -10.98 -41.28
N GLU A 626 14.78 -11.19 -39.98
CA GLU A 626 15.00 -12.51 -39.38
C GLU A 626 13.70 -13.24 -38.98
N VAL A 627 12.52 -12.61 -39.15
CA VAL A 627 11.24 -13.26 -38.85
C VAL A 627 10.96 -14.35 -39.88
N GLU A 628 10.98 -15.60 -39.42
CA GLU A 628 10.77 -16.81 -40.20
C GLU A 628 9.27 -17.18 -40.27
N GLU A 629 8.52 -16.86 -39.20
CA GLU A 629 7.10 -17.18 -39.05
C GLU A 629 6.32 -15.94 -38.57
N LEU A 630 5.28 -15.56 -39.32
CA LEU A 630 4.36 -14.48 -38.97
C LEU A 630 2.93 -15.03 -38.92
N GLU A 631 2.31 -14.93 -37.75
CA GLU A 631 0.89 -15.21 -37.53
C GLU A 631 0.17 -13.90 -37.17
N ILE A 632 -1.02 -13.67 -37.72
CA ILE A 632 -1.85 -12.50 -37.42
C ILE A 632 -3.24 -12.99 -37.06
N MET A 633 -3.60 -12.84 -35.79
CA MET A 633 -4.93 -13.13 -35.28
C MET A 633 -5.79 -11.86 -35.27
N ILE A 634 -6.90 -11.87 -35.99
CA ILE A 634 -7.86 -10.78 -36.01
C ILE A 634 -9.04 -11.12 -35.11
N TRP A 635 -9.31 -10.30 -34.10
CA TRP A 635 -10.39 -10.46 -33.14
C TRP A 635 -11.57 -9.53 -33.44
N GLY A 636 -12.76 -10.01 -33.10
CA GLY A 636 -14.00 -9.24 -33.16
C GLY A 636 -14.39 -8.74 -31.78
N ARG A 637 -15.07 -7.58 -31.71
CA ARG A 637 -15.72 -7.13 -30.49
C ARG A 637 -17.22 -7.06 -30.71
N GLN A 638 -17.98 -7.89 -29.97
CA GLN A 638 -19.44 -7.80 -29.95
C GLN A 638 -19.90 -7.32 -28.56
N GLY A 639 -20.50 -6.13 -28.50
CA GLY A 639 -21.01 -5.56 -27.24
C GLY A 639 -19.94 -5.31 -26.17
N GLY A 640 -18.71 -4.97 -26.58
CA GLY A 640 -17.59 -4.72 -25.65
C GLY A 640 -16.91 -5.98 -25.09
N ARG A 641 -17.28 -7.17 -25.57
CA ARG A 641 -16.57 -8.43 -25.27
C ARG A 641 -15.79 -8.88 -26.51
N VAL A 642 -14.54 -9.30 -26.29
CA VAL A 642 -13.72 -9.97 -27.30
C VAL A 642 -14.36 -11.31 -27.64
N THR A 643 -14.71 -11.53 -28.90
CA THR A 643 -15.23 -12.81 -29.41
C THR A 643 -14.07 -13.80 -29.63
N THR A 644 -14.35 -15.04 -30.03
CA THR A 644 -13.34 -15.92 -30.67
C THR A 644 -12.71 -15.18 -31.88
N PRO A 645 -11.46 -15.49 -32.30
CA PRO A 645 -10.84 -14.83 -33.46
C PRO A 645 -11.75 -14.91 -34.68
N LEU A 646 -11.90 -13.80 -35.40
CA LEU A 646 -12.68 -13.69 -36.62
C LEU A 646 -11.92 -14.24 -37.82
N ALA A 647 -10.59 -14.10 -37.82
CA ALA A 647 -9.71 -14.65 -38.85
C ALA A 647 -8.30 -14.84 -38.27
N CYS A 648 -7.57 -15.84 -38.75
CA CYS A 648 -6.13 -15.97 -38.54
C CYS A 648 -5.43 -16.05 -39.90
N PHE A 649 -4.32 -15.32 -40.04
CA PHE A 649 -3.46 -15.30 -41.21
C PHE A 649 -2.10 -15.86 -40.81
N GLU A 650 -1.62 -16.89 -41.51
CA GLU A 650 -0.30 -17.46 -41.29
C GLU A 650 0.56 -17.28 -42.55
N GLY A 651 1.79 -16.81 -42.39
CA GLY A 651 2.78 -16.71 -43.44
C GLY A 651 4.12 -17.30 -43.01
N GLN A 652 4.66 -18.23 -43.81
CA GLN A 652 6.01 -18.75 -43.61
C GLN A 652 6.97 -18.05 -44.57
N LEU A 653 8.06 -17.49 -44.04
CA LEU A 653 9.08 -16.85 -44.87
C LEU A 653 10.04 -17.86 -45.55
N VAL A 654 10.03 -19.16 -45.18
CA VAL A 654 10.36 -20.36 -46.00
C VAL A 654 10.37 -21.64 -45.11
N ARG A 655 9.56 -22.65 -45.51
CA ARG A 655 9.56 -24.11 -45.18
C ARG A 655 9.05 -24.65 -43.81
N ARG A 656 7.80 -25.18 -43.88
CA ARG A 656 7.10 -26.28 -43.15
C ARG A 656 6.24 -25.88 -41.93
N THR A 657 4.92 -26.00 -42.10
CA THR A 657 3.84 -25.56 -41.19
C THR A 657 3.34 -26.66 -40.23
N LYS A 658 2.93 -26.31 -39.00
CA LYS A 658 2.14 -27.14 -38.07
C LYS A 658 0.85 -26.39 -37.62
N LEU A 659 -0.25 -27.12 -37.50
CA LEU A 659 -1.65 -26.66 -37.35
C LEU A 659 -2.08 -26.25 -35.92
N LEU A 660 -2.94 -25.22 -35.77
CA LEU A 660 -3.92 -25.00 -34.66
C LEU A 660 -5.08 -24.02 -35.08
N PHE A 661 -6.20 -23.94 -34.32
CA PHE A 661 -7.60 -23.62 -34.76
C PHE A 661 -8.28 -22.36 -34.12
N ASN A 662 -9.24 -21.69 -34.82
CA ASN A 662 -10.72 -21.62 -34.56
C ASN A 662 -11.41 -20.29 -35.04
N GLY A 663 -12.57 -20.37 -35.73
CA GLY A 663 -13.43 -19.21 -36.10
C GLY A 663 -14.81 -19.63 -36.65
N SER A 664 -15.90 -18.90 -36.32
CA SER A 664 -17.30 -19.19 -36.71
C SER A 664 -17.99 -18.01 -37.43
N GLU A 665 -18.71 -18.29 -38.52
CA GLU A 665 -19.58 -17.41 -39.33
C GLU A 665 -20.64 -16.66 -38.50
N THR A 666 -21.03 -17.18 -37.34
CA THR A 666 -22.10 -16.61 -36.50
C THR A 666 -21.81 -15.21 -35.95
N THR A 667 -20.56 -14.73 -36.04
CA THR A 667 -20.11 -13.45 -35.47
C THR A 667 -20.06 -12.28 -36.45
N GLY A 668 -20.37 -12.48 -37.75
CA GLY A 668 -20.37 -11.40 -38.75
C GLY A 668 -18.98 -10.95 -39.24
N GLY A 669 -17.90 -11.61 -38.82
CA GLY A 669 -16.53 -11.26 -39.19
C GLY A 669 -16.18 -11.47 -40.67
N VAL A 670 -16.85 -12.41 -41.35
CA VAL A 670 -16.57 -12.75 -42.75
C VAL A 670 -16.85 -11.58 -43.70
N ALA A 671 -17.85 -10.74 -43.41
CA ALA A 671 -18.23 -9.60 -44.26
C ALA A 671 -17.20 -8.46 -44.32
N ARG A 672 -16.13 -8.52 -43.52
CA ARG A 672 -15.08 -7.49 -43.50
C ARG A 672 -13.71 -8.00 -43.92
N ILE A 673 -13.54 -9.30 -44.19
CA ILE A 673 -12.25 -9.92 -44.57
C ILE A 673 -11.55 -9.13 -45.69
N ASP A 674 -12.31 -8.72 -46.71
CA ASP A 674 -11.78 -7.95 -47.84
C ASP A 674 -11.13 -6.63 -47.39
N GLN A 675 -11.73 -5.92 -46.43
CA GLN A 675 -11.18 -4.66 -45.89
C GLN A 675 -9.87 -4.89 -45.13
N TRP A 676 -9.71 -6.04 -44.46
CA TRP A 676 -8.47 -6.39 -43.77
C TRP A 676 -7.38 -6.81 -44.73
N ILE A 677 -7.72 -7.60 -45.76
CA ILE A 677 -6.79 -7.96 -46.83
C ILE A 677 -6.32 -6.68 -47.54
N GLU A 678 -7.23 -5.77 -47.89
CA GLU A 678 -6.89 -4.48 -48.51
C GLU A 678 -5.91 -3.70 -47.64
N ARG A 679 -6.20 -3.52 -46.35
CA ARG A 679 -5.27 -2.86 -45.42
C ARG A 679 -3.91 -3.53 -45.37
N LEU A 680 -3.88 -4.86 -45.33
CA LEU A 680 -2.63 -5.60 -45.24
C LEU A 680 -1.82 -5.54 -46.54
N VAL A 681 -2.49 -5.52 -47.69
CA VAL A 681 -1.87 -5.24 -48.99
C VAL A 681 -1.31 -3.82 -49.05
N GLU A 682 -2.03 -2.82 -48.51
CA GLU A 682 -1.55 -1.43 -48.43
C GLU A 682 -0.25 -1.29 -47.62
N THR A 683 0.01 -2.19 -46.67
CA THR A 683 1.24 -2.12 -45.84
C THR A 683 2.52 -2.53 -46.58
N GLU A 684 2.42 -3.07 -47.79
CA GLU A 684 3.53 -3.72 -48.50
C GLU A 684 4.25 -4.77 -47.63
N CYS A 685 3.49 -5.54 -46.85
CA CYS A 685 4.04 -6.56 -45.95
C CYS A 685 4.93 -7.53 -46.75
N PRO A 686 6.21 -7.73 -46.37
CA PRO A 686 7.17 -8.54 -47.13
C PRO A 686 6.90 -10.05 -47.08
N VAL A 687 5.79 -10.47 -46.46
CA VAL A 687 5.39 -11.88 -46.39
C VAL A 687 4.82 -12.28 -47.75
N PRO A 688 5.52 -13.14 -48.53
CA PRO A 688 5.18 -13.42 -49.92
C PRO A 688 3.94 -14.31 -50.06
N THR A 689 3.43 -14.87 -48.96
CA THR A 689 2.25 -15.73 -48.97
C THR A 689 1.50 -15.57 -47.65
N LEU A 690 0.29 -15.00 -47.74
CA LEU A 690 -0.66 -14.95 -46.64
C LEU A 690 -1.64 -16.10 -46.81
N ARG A 691 -1.74 -16.96 -45.80
CA ARG A 691 -2.71 -18.04 -45.79
C ARG A 691 -3.82 -17.72 -44.81
N LEU A 692 -5.00 -17.41 -45.33
CA LEU A 692 -6.24 -17.37 -44.57
C LEU A 692 -6.67 -18.79 -44.22
N ILE A 693 -6.87 -19.07 -42.93
CA ILE A 693 -7.28 -20.41 -42.47
C ILE A 693 -8.50 -20.28 -41.55
N GLY A 694 -9.65 -20.81 -41.98
CA GLY A 694 -10.90 -20.84 -41.20
C GLY A 694 -11.82 -22.00 -41.62
N PRO A 695 -12.46 -22.72 -40.67
CA PRO A 695 -13.30 -23.87 -40.99
C PRO A 695 -14.61 -23.50 -41.71
N GLU A 696 -15.06 -22.25 -41.56
CA GLU A 696 -16.30 -21.71 -42.13
C GLU A 696 -16.04 -20.61 -43.18
N LEU A 697 -14.83 -20.52 -43.75
CA LEU A 697 -14.64 -19.66 -44.94
C LEU A 697 -15.37 -20.31 -46.12
N ASN A 698 -16.37 -19.63 -46.66
CA ASN A 698 -17.06 -20.04 -47.88
C ASN A 698 -16.07 -20.10 -49.07
N ALA A 699 -16.48 -20.73 -50.18
CA ALA A 699 -15.62 -20.89 -51.36
C ALA A 699 -15.26 -19.56 -52.08
N GLU A 700 -15.88 -18.45 -51.70
CA GLU A 700 -15.66 -17.12 -52.26
C GLU A 700 -14.59 -16.35 -51.46
N CYS A 701 -14.49 -16.59 -50.13
CA CYS A 701 -13.45 -16.06 -49.26
C CYS A 701 -12.15 -16.90 -49.24
N ARG A 702 -12.19 -18.18 -49.64
CA ARG A 702 -11.01 -19.03 -49.82
C ARG A 702 -10.38 -18.80 -51.19
#